data_AF-A0A1B0AW86-F1
#
_entry.id   AF-A0A1B0AW86-F1
#
_cell.length_a   1.000
_cell.length_b   1.000
_cell.length_c   1.000
_cell.angle_alpha   90.00
_cell.angle_beta   90.00
_cell.angle_gamma   90.00
#
_symmetry.space_group_name_H-M   'P 1'
#
loop_
_entity.id
_entity.type
_entity.pdbx_description
1 polymer ?
#
loop_
_entity_poly.entity_id
_entity_poly.type
_entity_poly.pdbx_seq_one_letter_code
_entity_poly.pdbx_strand_id
1 'polypeptide(L)'
;MRGKRFKTANVVPDRRNLFPRKRPTYRILDWTFYPTLCEIYSWMDFIIKERPNIVTGFDIGRSYEGRLIRGLKLSFKSGKKAIFIESNIHAREWISSAACTYLIMELLFSINPDVRELAESLDWWIVPVLNVDGFVYSHENERLWRKSRKPVNSNCVGVDLNRNFNYKWEIKRCTDPSSNMYSGPCAESEPEIEQLTNFISNHIPKGSIKIYVALHSPLQAVHLPWSHTKVPPEDYQELLYVANAFAEALYSRYGTKYHCGSSANLLSRILYNYLLNVSIVKVFLNLDLFSGGSRDWAYGEKHIPIAYTIELPGKGRPSPYELPEDSILRTSAEFLDGFIGMVRAVKKLVMDTSGYVITGTFTSELRRAKDCKAGGNVNSYIQMSLLLIRCLFPRKKVTYRLLDWTFYPTLCEIYSWMDSIIEEYPEIAIGFNIGRSYEGRLIRGLKLSFKPGKKAIFIESNIHAREWITSTVCTYLIMKLLSSRNPEIREMAESLDWWIIPVLNVDGFVYSHEKERLWRKSRSPASPNNIGIDLNRNFSYKWELRKCADPSSNIYSGPYSESEPEVKQLTNFIENNIPEGSIKIYIALHAAAQAVLTPWAHTKTPPRNYSQLLHAANAFARASYRRYRTVYRCGILGNILKLVSGTSTDWAHGKKGIPIVLCVELPGRGRPRRFELPEEMILRKDDFFLDRRNLFPKYRPTYRLLDWTFYPTLCEIYSWMDFIIKECPRVVTGFDIGRSYEGRLIRGLKLSFKPGKKAIFIESNIHAREWITSAACTYLIMELLFSMNPDVRELAESLDWWIIPVLNVDGFVYSHEKERLWRKTRRPASDAECVGVDLNRNFNFKWGLLKCVDPCSSIYSGPYPQSEPEVDQLTKFINNNIPEDSIKIYVALHSPAQSVLTPFTHTRVPPKSYGELMYVANAFADALYPRYHTRYNCGNSGNMLKMFSGGSKDWAYSVKHVPIAYTIELPGKGRPSPPFELPENAILRTSAEMLDGFKGMIKAVKELGYI
;
A
#
# COMPACT_ATOMS: atom_id res chain seq x y z
N MET A 1 -45.71 13.60 12.20
CA MET A 1 -44.90 14.70 11.63
C MET A 1 -43.58 14.14 11.12
N ARG A 2 -43.26 14.45 9.86
CA ARG A 2 -42.03 14.11 9.10
C ARG A 2 -40.80 14.70 9.84
N GLY A 3 -39.64 14.04 9.99
CA GLY A 3 -38.90 13.22 9.03
C GLY A 3 -37.91 14.08 8.25
N LYS A 4 -36.70 14.35 8.78
CA LYS A 4 -35.56 14.86 7.99
C LYS A 4 -34.43 13.81 7.99
N ARG A 5 -34.46 12.98 6.94
CA ARG A 5 -33.46 11.98 6.59
C ARG A 5 -32.14 12.65 6.19
N PHE A 6 -31.04 12.20 6.80
CA PHE A 6 -29.68 12.49 6.35
C PHE A 6 -29.45 11.88 4.96
N LYS A 7 -29.07 12.71 3.98
CA LYS A 7 -28.68 12.28 2.63
C LYS A 7 -27.22 11.84 2.66
N THR A 8 -26.98 10.53 2.55
CA THR A 8 -25.67 9.93 2.30
C THR A 8 -25.23 10.23 0.86
N ALA A 9 -24.07 10.87 0.69
CA ALA A 9 -23.49 11.19 -0.62
C ALA A 9 -22.89 9.93 -1.28
N ASN A 10 -23.29 9.67 -2.52
CA ASN A 10 -22.80 8.59 -3.36
C ASN A 10 -21.31 8.78 -3.71
N VAL A 11 -20.51 7.76 -3.44
CA VAL A 11 -19.10 7.63 -3.86
C VAL A 11 -19.00 6.38 -4.72
N VAL A 12 -19.28 6.54 -6.01
CA VAL A 12 -19.01 5.56 -7.07
C VAL A 12 -18.43 6.32 -8.25
N PRO A 13 -17.28 5.94 -8.83
CA PRO A 13 -16.76 6.59 -10.03
C PRO A 13 -17.80 6.51 -11.14
N ASP A 14 -18.32 7.65 -11.59
CA ASP A 14 -19.11 7.73 -12.80
C ASP A 14 -18.26 7.30 -14.01
N ARG A 15 -18.50 6.09 -14.50
CA ARG A 15 -17.77 5.51 -15.64
C ARG A 15 -18.49 5.75 -16.98
N ARG A 16 -19.58 6.56 -17.00
CA ARG A 16 -20.40 6.87 -18.20
C ARG A 16 -19.63 7.52 -19.36
N ASN A 17 -18.39 7.98 -19.15
CA ASN A 17 -17.58 8.61 -20.18
C ASN A 17 -16.48 7.70 -20.76
N LEU A 18 -16.54 6.38 -20.54
CA LEU A 18 -15.54 5.45 -21.09
C LEU A 18 -15.66 5.21 -22.60
N PHE A 19 -16.78 5.47 -23.29
CA PHE A 19 -16.92 5.38 -24.77
C PHE A 19 -18.09 6.26 -25.30
N PRO A 20 -18.11 6.61 -26.61
CA PRO A 20 -18.90 7.73 -27.14
C PRO A 20 -20.41 7.53 -27.01
N ARG A 21 -21.15 8.64 -26.97
CA ARG A 21 -22.63 8.70 -26.99
C ARG A 21 -23.22 8.20 -28.31
N LYS A 22 -23.14 6.90 -28.58
CA LYS A 22 -24.05 6.13 -29.43
C LYS A 22 -24.06 4.71 -28.86
N ARG A 23 -25.26 4.14 -28.63
CA ARG A 23 -25.45 2.77 -28.09
C ARG A 23 -24.34 1.82 -28.58
N PRO A 24 -23.44 1.32 -27.72
CA PRO A 24 -22.36 0.47 -28.16
C PRO A 24 -22.93 -0.88 -28.54
N THR A 25 -22.53 -1.37 -29.72
CA THR A 25 -22.67 -2.76 -30.12
C THR A 25 -22.22 -3.70 -28.99
N TYR A 26 -23.15 -4.43 -28.36
CA TYR A 26 -23.09 -5.69 -27.57
C TYR A 26 -21.76 -6.20 -26.94
N ARG A 27 -20.71 -5.39 -26.74
CA ARG A 27 -19.33 -5.86 -26.49
C ARG A 27 -18.75 -5.49 -25.11
N ILE A 28 -19.39 -4.62 -24.32
CA ILE A 28 -18.84 -4.15 -23.02
C ILE A 28 -19.95 -3.96 -21.98
N LEU A 29 -19.77 -4.55 -20.79
CA LEU A 29 -20.58 -4.28 -19.59
C LEU A 29 -19.96 -3.12 -18.78
N ASP A 30 -20.78 -2.21 -18.23
CA ASP A 30 -20.29 -1.06 -17.45
C ASP A 30 -20.81 -0.99 -16.00
N TRP A 31 -21.66 -1.95 -15.58
CA TRP A 31 -22.27 -2.10 -14.24
C TRP A 31 -22.94 -0.83 -13.70
N THR A 32 -23.32 0.10 -14.58
CA THR A 32 -24.17 1.24 -14.24
C THR A 32 -25.65 0.86 -14.32
N PHE A 33 -25.97 -0.25 -14.99
CA PHE A 33 -27.29 -0.85 -15.09
C PHE A 33 -27.20 -2.38 -14.92
N TYR A 34 -28.36 -3.03 -14.81
CA TYR A 34 -28.45 -4.48 -14.79
C TYR A 34 -28.39 -5.04 -16.22
N PRO A 35 -27.37 -5.81 -16.58
CA PRO A 35 -27.24 -6.31 -17.94
C PRO A 35 -28.22 -7.43 -18.22
N THR A 36 -28.79 -7.42 -19.43
CA THR A 36 -29.64 -8.50 -19.93
C THR A 36 -28.83 -9.78 -20.18
N LEU A 37 -29.50 -10.93 -20.28
CA LEU A 37 -28.82 -12.20 -20.55
C LEU A 37 -28.02 -12.17 -21.85
N CYS A 38 -28.55 -11.53 -22.89
CA CYS A 38 -27.89 -11.39 -24.19
C CYS A 38 -26.61 -10.54 -24.10
N GLU A 39 -26.63 -9.45 -23.32
CA GLU A 39 -25.44 -8.63 -23.09
C GLU A 39 -24.37 -9.37 -22.30
N ILE A 40 -24.77 -10.12 -21.26
CA ILE A 40 -23.84 -10.97 -20.49
C ILE A 40 -23.19 -12.00 -21.41
N TYR A 41 -23.96 -12.72 -22.24
CA TYR A 41 -23.42 -13.75 -23.12
C TYR A 41 -22.54 -13.19 -24.23
N SER A 42 -22.94 -12.07 -24.84
CA SER A 42 -22.12 -11.40 -25.86
C SER A 42 -20.79 -10.91 -25.28
N TRP A 43 -20.82 -10.41 -24.05
CA TRP A 43 -19.62 -10.01 -23.33
C TRP A 43 -18.74 -11.22 -22.94
N MET A 44 -19.34 -12.33 -22.50
CA MET A 44 -18.61 -13.59 -22.22
C MET A 44 -17.87 -14.09 -23.47
N ASP A 45 -18.54 -14.13 -24.63
CA ASP A 45 -17.94 -14.53 -25.90
C ASP A 45 -16.78 -13.63 -26.30
N PHE A 46 -16.92 -12.31 -26.07
CA PHE A 46 -15.85 -11.36 -26.28
C PHE A 46 -14.62 -11.66 -25.41
N ILE A 47 -14.77 -11.82 -24.10
CA ILE A 47 -13.60 -12.03 -23.21
C ILE A 47 -12.94 -13.40 -23.40
N ILE A 48 -13.70 -14.43 -23.79
CA ILE A 48 -13.13 -15.73 -24.19
C ILE A 48 -12.23 -15.54 -25.42
N LYS A 49 -12.70 -14.80 -26.42
CA LYS A 49 -11.94 -14.54 -27.65
C LYS A 49 -10.69 -13.69 -27.40
N GLU A 50 -10.78 -12.68 -26.55
CA GLU A 50 -9.66 -11.77 -26.27
C GLU A 50 -8.58 -12.41 -25.37
N ARG A 51 -8.95 -13.37 -24.51
CA ARG A 51 -8.03 -14.00 -23.57
C ARG A 51 -8.17 -15.53 -23.52
N PRO A 52 -8.00 -16.23 -24.67
CA PRO A 52 -8.22 -17.67 -24.75
C PRO A 52 -7.24 -18.49 -23.89
N ASN A 53 -6.09 -17.92 -23.55
CA ASN A 53 -5.08 -18.57 -22.69
C ASN A 53 -5.44 -18.55 -21.20
N ILE A 54 -6.39 -17.70 -20.80
CA ILE A 54 -6.78 -17.49 -19.39
C ILE A 54 -8.24 -17.86 -19.17
N VAL A 55 -9.10 -17.55 -20.14
CA VAL A 55 -10.56 -17.68 -20.05
C VAL A 55 -11.03 -18.80 -20.96
N THR A 56 -11.76 -19.76 -20.39
CA THR A 56 -12.42 -20.83 -21.13
C THR A 56 -13.92 -20.77 -20.83
N GLY A 57 -14.75 -20.71 -21.87
CA GLY A 57 -16.20 -20.86 -21.70
C GLY A 57 -16.57 -22.33 -21.46
N PHE A 58 -17.60 -22.57 -20.65
CA PHE A 58 -18.21 -23.88 -20.49
C PHE A 58 -19.73 -23.76 -20.42
N ASP A 59 -20.40 -24.85 -20.78
CA ASP A 59 -21.84 -24.97 -20.72
C ASP A 59 -22.22 -26.03 -19.69
N ILE A 60 -23.12 -25.69 -18.79
CA ILE A 60 -23.66 -26.61 -17.78
C ILE A 60 -24.73 -27.50 -18.40
N GLY A 61 -25.54 -26.94 -19.29
CA GLY A 61 -26.75 -27.57 -19.77
C GLY A 61 -27.77 -26.58 -20.33
N ARG A 62 -29.02 -27.02 -20.53
CA ARG A 62 -30.14 -26.17 -20.96
C ARG A 62 -31.24 -26.09 -19.90
N SER A 63 -31.77 -24.88 -19.69
CA SER A 63 -32.95 -24.65 -18.84
C SER A 63 -34.21 -25.29 -19.40
N TYR A 64 -35.31 -25.23 -18.66
CA TYR A 64 -36.60 -25.77 -19.09
C TYR A 64 -37.09 -25.18 -20.43
N GLU A 65 -36.97 -23.86 -20.63
CA GLU A 65 -37.33 -23.18 -21.88
C GLU A 65 -36.22 -23.29 -22.95
N GLY A 66 -35.21 -24.15 -22.74
CA GLY A 66 -34.19 -24.51 -23.73
C GLY A 66 -33.00 -23.55 -23.83
N ARG A 67 -32.89 -22.54 -22.96
CA ARG A 67 -31.75 -21.59 -22.97
C ARG A 67 -30.51 -22.25 -22.39
N LEU A 68 -29.36 -21.98 -22.99
CA LEU A 68 -28.08 -22.50 -22.53
C LEU A 68 -27.68 -21.84 -21.21
N ILE A 69 -27.22 -22.62 -20.24
CA ILE A 69 -26.67 -22.15 -18.96
C ILE A 69 -25.14 -22.12 -19.09
N ARG A 70 -24.57 -20.92 -19.18
CA ARG A 70 -23.15 -20.71 -19.50
C ARG A 70 -22.35 -20.25 -18.29
N GLY A 71 -21.08 -20.65 -18.24
CA GLY A 71 -20.12 -20.19 -17.25
C GLY A 71 -18.74 -19.93 -17.84
N LEU A 72 -17.85 -19.39 -17.00
CA LEU A 72 -16.46 -19.11 -17.35
C LEU A 72 -15.53 -19.80 -16.36
N LYS A 73 -14.51 -20.47 -16.91
CA LYS A 73 -13.33 -20.90 -16.17
C LYS A 73 -12.22 -19.88 -16.38
N LEU A 74 -11.72 -19.28 -15.31
CA LEU A 74 -10.51 -18.45 -15.35
C LEU A 74 -9.36 -19.20 -14.69
N SER A 75 -8.27 -19.40 -15.43
CA SER A 75 -7.05 -20.03 -14.93
C SER A 75 -5.84 -19.26 -15.42
N PHE A 76 -5.17 -18.54 -14.51
CA PHE A 76 -3.98 -17.76 -14.82
C PHE A 76 -2.70 -18.61 -14.75
N LYS A 77 -2.76 -19.73 -14.02
CA LYS A 77 -1.68 -20.69 -13.82
C LYS A 77 -2.30 -22.08 -13.71
N SER A 78 -1.72 -23.08 -14.37
CA SER A 78 -2.26 -24.44 -14.41
C SER A 78 -2.24 -25.15 -13.04
N GLY A 79 -3.23 -26.03 -12.81
CA GLY A 79 -3.24 -26.99 -11.70
C GLY A 79 -3.55 -26.39 -10.33
N LYS A 80 -4.22 -25.22 -10.30
CA LYS A 80 -4.63 -24.57 -9.06
C LYS A 80 -5.90 -25.19 -8.53
N LYS A 81 -6.18 -24.84 -7.29
CA LYS A 81 -7.36 -25.30 -6.58
C LYS A 81 -8.48 -24.31 -6.83
N ALA A 82 -9.71 -24.80 -6.79
CA ALA A 82 -10.81 -24.12 -7.42
C ALA A 82 -11.71 -23.41 -6.42
N ILE A 83 -12.26 -22.28 -6.86
CA ILE A 83 -13.45 -21.67 -6.28
C ILE A 83 -14.59 -21.80 -7.27
N PHE A 84 -15.77 -22.16 -6.76
CA PHE A 84 -16.99 -22.23 -7.54
C PHE A 84 -17.95 -21.14 -7.06
N ILE A 85 -18.40 -20.30 -7.99
CA ILE A 85 -19.36 -19.22 -7.71
C ILE A 85 -20.57 -19.42 -8.61
N GLU A 86 -21.75 -19.50 -7.99
CA GLU A 86 -23.02 -19.36 -8.69
C GLU A 86 -23.71 -18.07 -8.26
N SER A 87 -24.41 -17.45 -9.21
CA SER A 87 -25.24 -16.28 -8.94
C SER A 87 -26.56 -16.34 -9.70
N ASN A 88 -27.51 -15.55 -9.19
CA ASN A 88 -28.83 -15.37 -9.78
C ASN A 88 -29.62 -16.69 -9.92
N ILE A 89 -29.49 -17.59 -8.94
CA ILE A 89 -30.38 -18.74 -8.78
C ILE A 89 -31.83 -18.30 -8.49
N HIS A 90 -32.01 -17.17 -7.81
CA HIS A 90 -33.28 -16.46 -7.75
C HIS A 90 -33.31 -15.33 -8.79
N ALA A 91 -34.22 -15.44 -9.75
CA ALA A 91 -34.25 -14.59 -10.94
C ALA A 91 -34.27 -13.07 -10.65
N ARG A 92 -35.13 -12.61 -9.73
CA ARG A 92 -35.28 -11.20 -9.35
C ARG A 92 -34.03 -10.52 -8.78
N GLU A 93 -33.02 -11.28 -8.36
CA GLU A 93 -31.84 -10.78 -7.64
C GLU A 93 -30.75 -10.30 -8.61
N TRP A 94 -31.07 -9.34 -9.48
CA TRP A 94 -30.19 -8.91 -10.59
C TRP A 94 -28.80 -8.46 -10.13
N ILE A 95 -28.69 -7.88 -8.93
CA ILE A 95 -27.41 -7.46 -8.34
C ILE A 95 -26.41 -8.60 -8.15
N SER A 96 -26.88 -9.83 -7.94
CA SER A 96 -25.99 -11.00 -7.83
C SER A 96 -25.24 -11.24 -9.14
N SER A 97 -25.93 -11.19 -10.29
CA SER A 97 -25.32 -11.33 -11.62
C SER A 97 -24.39 -10.15 -11.95
N ALA A 98 -24.77 -8.93 -11.58
CA ALA A 98 -23.93 -7.74 -11.79
C ALA A 98 -22.65 -7.79 -10.96
N ALA A 99 -22.73 -8.14 -9.67
CA ALA A 99 -21.55 -8.32 -8.82
C ALA A 99 -20.65 -9.48 -9.29
N CYS A 100 -21.24 -10.55 -9.80
CA CYS A 100 -20.52 -11.70 -10.35
C CYS A 100 -19.74 -11.35 -11.63
N THR A 101 -20.37 -10.68 -12.60
CA THR A 101 -19.70 -10.22 -13.82
C THR A 101 -18.66 -9.14 -13.55
N TYR A 102 -18.87 -8.29 -12.56
CA TYR A 102 -17.87 -7.32 -12.08
C TYR A 102 -16.64 -8.02 -11.49
N LEU A 103 -16.85 -9.04 -10.65
CA LEU A 103 -15.76 -9.86 -10.11
C LEU A 103 -14.93 -10.49 -11.24
N ILE A 104 -15.56 -11.07 -12.27
CA ILE A 104 -14.83 -11.62 -13.42
C ILE A 104 -13.93 -10.57 -14.07
N MET A 105 -14.42 -9.35 -14.25
CA MET A 105 -13.65 -8.27 -14.88
C MET A 105 -12.51 -7.79 -14.01
N GLU A 106 -12.74 -7.66 -12.71
CA GLU A 106 -11.69 -7.35 -11.77
C GLU A 106 -10.64 -8.47 -11.71
N LEU A 107 -11.03 -9.75 -11.77
CA LEU A 107 -10.09 -10.87 -11.86
C LEU A 107 -9.31 -10.89 -13.17
N LEU A 108 -9.82 -10.39 -14.28
CA LEU A 108 -9.09 -10.33 -15.56
C LEU A 108 -8.17 -9.12 -15.67
N PHE A 109 -8.60 -7.95 -15.19
CA PHE A 109 -8.02 -6.67 -15.60
C PHE A 109 -7.50 -5.79 -14.46
N SER A 110 -7.92 -6.04 -13.22
CA SER A 110 -7.52 -5.20 -12.09
C SER A 110 -6.00 -5.20 -11.90
N ILE A 111 -5.36 -4.05 -11.72
CA ILE A 111 -3.93 -3.97 -11.37
C ILE A 111 -3.69 -4.05 -9.86
N ASN A 112 -4.77 -4.14 -9.07
CA ASN A 112 -4.69 -4.24 -7.61
C ASN A 112 -3.94 -5.54 -7.23
N PRO A 113 -2.86 -5.47 -6.43
CA PRO A 113 -2.05 -6.64 -6.08
C PRO A 113 -2.84 -7.70 -5.32
N ASP A 114 -3.81 -7.32 -4.48
CA ASP A 114 -4.67 -8.26 -3.76
C ASP A 114 -5.60 -9.02 -4.71
N VAL A 115 -6.15 -8.32 -5.71
CA VAL A 115 -7.00 -8.91 -6.75
C VAL A 115 -6.18 -9.79 -7.69
N ARG A 116 -4.95 -9.37 -8.04
CA ARG A 116 -4.01 -10.19 -8.83
C ARG A 116 -3.61 -11.46 -8.10
N GLU A 117 -3.23 -11.34 -6.82
CA GLU A 117 -2.87 -12.49 -5.99
C GLU A 117 -4.05 -13.45 -5.87
N LEU A 118 -5.25 -12.92 -5.64
CA LEU A 118 -6.50 -13.67 -5.62
C LEU A 118 -6.73 -14.40 -6.95
N ALA A 119 -6.69 -13.68 -8.08
CA ALA A 119 -6.90 -14.23 -9.41
C ALA A 119 -5.89 -15.33 -9.77
N GLU A 120 -4.60 -15.14 -9.46
CA GLU A 120 -3.53 -16.04 -9.87
C GLU A 120 -3.34 -17.26 -8.94
N SER A 121 -3.94 -17.24 -7.76
CA SER A 121 -3.79 -18.30 -6.76
C SER A 121 -4.83 -19.41 -6.86
N LEU A 122 -5.92 -19.18 -7.59
CA LEU A 122 -7.06 -20.08 -7.71
C LEU A 122 -7.48 -20.27 -9.18
N ASP A 123 -8.09 -21.43 -9.46
CA ASP A 123 -8.93 -21.60 -10.63
C ASP A 123 -10.35 -21.14 -10.29
N TRP A 124 -10.98 -20.37 -11.18
CA TRP A 124 -12.31 -19.80 -10.93
C TRP A 124 -13.33 -20.42 -11.85
N TRP A 125 -14.33 -21.09 -11.29
CA TRP A 125 -15.49 -21.58 -12.02
C TRP A 125 -16.67 -20.69 -11.65
N ILE A 126 -17.15 -19.88 -12.60
CA ILE A 126 -18.13 -18.84 -12.32
C ILE A 126 -19.33 -19.01 -13.26
N VAL A 127 -20.53 -19.06 -12.67
CA VAL A 127 -21.83 -19.13 -13.37
C VAL A 127 -22.60 -17.83 -13.10
N PRO A 128 -22.56 -16.83 -14.01
CA PRO A 128 -23.15 -15.52 -13.77
C PRO A 128 -24.68 -15.53 -13.63
N VAL A 129 -25.36 -16.42 -14.36
CA VAL A 129 -26.82 -16.56 -14.32
C VAL A 129 -27.18 -18.04 -14.36
N LEU A 130 -27.58 -18.61 -13.22
CA LEU A 130 -28.02 -20.00 -13.15
C LEU A 130 -29.48 -20.17 -13.59
N ASN A 131 -30.39 -19.30 -13.12
CA ASN A 131 -31.81 -19.32 -13.49
C ASN A 131 -32.06 -18.50 -14.76
N VAL A 132 -31.52 -18.93 -15.90
CA VAL A 132 -31.55 -18.15 -17.15
C VAL A 132 -32.97 -17.83 -17.64
N ASP A 133 -33.93 -18.74 -17.46
CA ASP A 133 -35.32 -18.51 -17.88
C ASP A 133 -36.03 -17.53 -16.96
N GLY A 134 -35.94 -17.74 -15.65
CA GLY A 134 -36.51 -16.82 -14.68
C GLY A 134 -35.89 -15.43 -14.81
N PHE A 135 -34.57 -15.34 -15.07
CA PHE A 135 -33.86 -14.07 -15.22
C PHE A 135 -34.40 -13.27 -16.42
N VAL A 136 -34.55 -13.91 -17.58
CA VAL A 136 -35.16 -13.28 -18.77
C VAL A 136 -36.61 -12.89 -18.50
N TYR A 137 -37.41 -13.79 -17.92
CA TYR A 137 -38.80 -13.49 -17.57
C TYR A 137 -38.91 -12.31 -16.59
N SER A 138 -37.96 -12.18 -15.65
CA SER A 138 -37.93 -11.05 -14.74
C SER A 138 -37.58 -9.72 -15.40
N HIS A 139 -36.79 -9.73 -16.49
CA HIS A 139 -36.47 -8.52 -17.26
C HIS A 139 -37.61 -8.08 -18.17
N GLU A 140 -38.36 -9.04 -18.72
CA GLU A 140 -39.30 -8.79 -19.81
C GLU A 140 -40.77 -8.77 -19.37
N ASN A 141 -41.12 -9.49 -18.30
CA ASN A 141 -42.51 -9.74 -17.93
C ASN A 141 -42.81 -9.35 -16.48
N GLU A 142 -42.16 -10.00 -15.52
CA GLU A 142 -42.46 -9.82 -14.09
C GLU A 142 -41.19 -9.59 -13.27
N ARG A 143 -40.90 -8.32 -12.99
CA ARG A 143 -39.67 -7.86 -12.30
C ARG A 143 -39.29 -8.66 -11.06
N LEU A 144 -40.27 -9.06 -10.25
CA LEU A 144 -40.05 -9.73 -8.97
C LEU A 144 -40.13 -11.26 -9.05
N TRP A 145 -40.16 -11.83 -10.27
CA TRP A 145 -40.14 -13.26 -10.49
C TRP A 145 -38.92 -13.93 -9.87
N ARG A 146 -39.12 -15.01 -9.11
CA ARG A 146 -38.06 -15.67 -8.32
C ARG A 146 -37.68 -17.05 -8.85
N LYS A 147 -38.68 -17.85 -9.21
CA LYS A 147 -38.61 -19.29 -9.42
C LYS A 147 -38.09 -19.66 -10.82
N SER A 148 -37.89 -20.94 -11.08
CA SER A 148 -37.73 -21.47 -12.45
C SER A 148 -38.98 -21.19 -13.30
N ARG A 149 -38.97 -21.61 -14.58
CA ARG A 149 -40.10 -21.41 -15.51
C ARG A 149 -40.83 -22.70 -15.90
N LYS A 150 -40.47 -23.85 -15.32
CA LYS A 150 -41.17 -25.12 -15.52
C LYS A 150 -42.58 -25.06 -14.94
N PRO A 151 -43.66 -25.28 -15.72
CA PRO A 151 -45.01 -25.36 -15.20
C PRO A 151 -45.14 -26.50 -14.18
N VAL A 152 -45.79 -26.21 -13.05
CA VAL A 152 -46.08 -27.22 -12.01
C VAL A 152 -47.51 -27.76 -12.19
N ASN A 153 -48.46 -26.87 -12.47
CA ASN A 153 -49.85 -27.18 -12.82
C ASN A 153 -50.46 -26.00 -13.62
N SER A 154 -51.75 -26.05 -13.92
CA SER A 154 -52.44 -25.04 -14.73
C SER A 154 -52.33 -23.60 -14.20
N ASN A 155 -52.12 -23.41 -12.90
CA ASN A 155 -52.13 -22.10 -12.24
C ASN A 155 -50.78 -21.72 -11.62
N CYS A 156 -49.81 -22.63 -11.57
CA CYS A 156 -48.55 -22.45 -10.85
C CYS A 156 -47.35 -22.76 -11.75
N VAL A 157 -46.42 -21.82 -11.84
CA VAL A 157 -45.18 -21.97 -12.61
C VAL A 157 -43.97 -21.85 -11.70
N GLY A 158 -43.02 -22.76 -11.87
CA GLY A 158 -41.68 -22.69 -11.31
C GLY A 158 -41.52 -23.31 -9.92
N VAL A 159 -40.28 -23.68 -9.65
CA VAL A 159 -39.74 -24.17 -8.38
C VAL A 159 -38.67 -23.19 -7.86
N ASP A 160 -38.53 -23.05 -6.54
CA ASP A 160 -37.38 -22.38 -5.95
C ASP A 160 -36.15 -23.26 -6.12
N LEU A 161 -35.31 -22.91 -7.08
CA LEU A 161 -34.09 -23.65 -7.42
C LEU A 161 -33.16 -23.81 -6.21
N ASN A 162 -33.11 -22.85 -5.28
CA ASN A 162 -32.33 -22.96 -4.05
C ASN A 162 -33.03 -23.78 -2.95
N ARG A 163 -34.07 -24.54 -3.29
CA ARG A 163 -34.75 -25.52 -2.43
C ARG A 163 -34.88 -26.89 -3.11
N ASN A 164 -34.24 -27.07 -4.26
CA ASN A 164 -34.35 -28.26 -5.09
C ASN A 164 -33.11 -29.18 -5.02
N PHE A 165 -32.12 -28.89 -4.17
CA PHE A 165 -30.94 -29.75 -4.01
C PHE A 165 -31.23 -30.95 -3.08
N ASN A 166 -30.60 -32.10 -3.32
CA ASN A 166 -30.89 -33.35 -2.63
C ASN A 166 -30.46 -33.41 -1.15
N TYR A 167 -29.55 -32.55 -0.69
CA TYR A 167 -29.03 -32.62 0.68
C TYR A 167 -30.08 -32.30 1.74
N LYS A 168 -30.44 -33.32 2.52
CA LYS A 168 -31.48 -33.27 3.57
C LYS A 168 -32.83 -32.72 3.07
N TRP A 169 -33.12 -32.89 1.77
CA TRP A 169 -34.28 -32.30 1.10
C TRP A 169 -35.61 -32.61 1.81
N GLU A 170 -35.79 -33.85 2.27
CA GLU A 170 -37.01 -34.33 2.94
C GLU A 170 -37.26 -33.78 4.35
N ILE A 171 -36.29 -33.10 4.99
CA ILE A 171 -36.45 -32.66 6.39
C ILE A 171 -37.51 -31.56 6.52
N LYS A 172 -37.44 -30.52 5.69
CA LYS A 172 -38.37 -29.39 5.75
C LYS A 172 -38.48 -28.71 4.39
N ARG A 173 -39.41 -29.21 3.58
CA ARG A 173 -39.72 -28.72 2.22
C ARG A 173 -41.03 -27.96 2.15
N CYS A 174 -41.11 -26.99 1.24
CA CYS A 174 -42.37 -26.30 0.94
C CYS A 174 -43.11 -27.08 -0.15
N THR A 175 -44.31 -27.55 0.16
CA THR A 175 -45.13 -28.38 -0.73
C THR A 175 -46.19 -27.60 -1.52
N ASP A 176 -46.44 -26.33 -1.18
CA ASP A 176 -47.39 -25.47 -1.89
C ASP A 176 -46.79 -24.98 -3.22
N PRO A 177 -47.32 -25.40 -4.39
CA PRO A 177 -46.85 -24.97 -5.71
C PRO A 177 -46.92 -23.46 -5.96
N SER A 178 -47.82 -22.76 -5.27
CA SER A 178 -48.01 -21.31 -5.41
C SER A 178 -46.95 -20.52 -4.65
N SER A 179 -46.27 -21.15 -3.69
CA SER A 179 -45.27 -20.52 -2.85
C SER A 179 -44.01 -20.16 -3.65
N ASN A 180 -43.43 -19.00 -3.33
CA ASN A 180 -42.09 -18.60 -3.79
C ASN A 180 -40.96 -19.49 -3.26
N MET A 181 -41.27 -20.36 -2.28
CA MET A 181 -40.34 -21.30 -1.65
C MET A 181 -40.57 -22.74 -2.09
N TYR A 182 -41.51 -22.99 -3.01
CA TYR A 182 -41.89 -24.34 -3.44
C TYR A 182 -40.65 -25.14 -3.84
N SER A 183 -40.43 -26.29 -3.19
CA SER A 183 -39.18 -27.05 -3.29
C SER A 183 -39.12 -28.00 -4.50
N GLY A 184 -40.24 -28.15 -5.20
CA GLY A 184 -40.41 -29.10 -6.29
C GLY A 184 -41.05 -30.42 -5.85
N PRO A 185 -41.44 -31.28 -6.82
CA PRO A 185 -42.02 -32.60 -6.55
C PRO A 185 -41.01 -33.60 -5.96
N CYS A 186 -39.73 -33.47 -6.31
CA CYS A 186 -38.60 -34.24 -5.76
C CYS A 186 -37.32 -33.40 -5.82
N ALA A 187 -36.26 -33.84 -5.16
CA ALA A 187 -34.94 -33.23 -5.31
C ALA A 187 -34.44 -33.36 -6.76
N GLU A 188 -33.77 -32.33 -7.24
CA GLU A 188 -33.21 -32.20 -8.59
C GLU A 188 -34.26 -32.37 -9.69
N SER A 189 -35.52 -32.06 -9.41
CA SER A 189 -36.63 -32.10 -10.38
C SER A 189 -36.52 -31.03 -11.48
N GLU A 190 -35.74 -29.98 -11.24
CA GLU A 190 -35.53 -28.88 -12.16
C GLU A 190 -34.27 -29.10 -12.99
N PRO A 191 -34.36 -28.98 -14.34
CA PRO A 191 -33.23 -29.27 -15.23
C PRO A 191 -32.01 -28.40 -14.91
N GLU A 192 -32.20 -27.16 -14.45
CA GLU A 192 -31.11 -26.26 -14.05
C GLU A 192 -30.29 -26.83 -12.89
N ILE A 193 -30.94 -27.46 -11.89
CA ILE A 193 -30.25 -28.04 -10.73
C ILE A 193 -29.64 -29.38 -11.07
N GLU A 194 -30.39 -30.28 -11.71
CA GLU A 194 -29.90 -31.60 -12.14
C GLU A 194 -28.63 -31.45 -13.00
N GLN A 195 -28.61 -30.50 -13.95
CA GLN A 195 -27.45 -30.31 -14.81
C GLN A 195 -26.29 -29.65 -14.07
N LEU A 196 -26.54 -28.72 -13.13
CA LEU A 196 -25.49 -28.15 -12.30
C LEU A 196 -24.81 -29.20 -11.42
N THR A 197 -25.59 -30.04 -10.72
CA THR A 197 -25.06 -31.09 -9.85
C THR A 197 -24.29 -32.13 -10.66
N ASN A 198 -24.79 -32.52 -11.83
CA ASN A 198 -24.11 -33.42 -12.77
C ASN A 198 -22.83 -32.79 -13.34
N PHE A 199 -22.85 -31.53 -13.75
CA PHE A 199 -21.68 -30.84 -14.28
C PHE A 199 -20.54 -30.80 -13.25
N ILE A 200 -20.82 -30.37 -12.02
CA ILE A 200 -19.82 -30.31 -10.94
C ILE A 200 -19.27 -31.71 -10.63
N SER A 201 -20.13 -32.74 -10.66
CA SER A 201 -19.72 -34.12 -10.34
C SER A 201 -18.85 -34.76 -11.43
N ASN A 202 -19.14 -34.47 -12.71
CA ASN A 202 -18.57 -35.20 -13.83
C ASN A 202 -17.44 -34.43 -14.54
N HIS A 203 -17.43 -33.10 -14.48
CA HIS A 203 -16.49 -32.27 -15.26
C HIS A 203 -15.46 -31.54 -14.40
N ILE A 204 -15.67 -31.45 -13.09
CA ILE A 204 -14.71 -30.82 -12.17
C ILE A 204 -14.06 -31.91 -11.29
N PRO A 205 -12.72 -32.02 -11.25
CA PRO A 205 -12.06 -33.06 -10.48
C PRO A 205 -12.48 -33.06 -9.01
N LYS A 206 -12.84 -34.23 -8.47
CA LYS A 206 -13.29 -34.39 -7.09
C LYS A 206 -12.29 -33.77 -6.10
N GLY A 207 -12.79 -32.94 -5.18
CA GLY A 207 -11.98 -32.27 -4.16
C GLY A 207 -11.08 -31.13 -4.68
N SER A 208 -11.18 -30.74 -5.95
CA SER A 208 -10.49 -29.56 -6.49
C SER A 208 -11.13 -28.26 -6.02
N ILE A 209 -12.46 -28.20 -5.91
CA ILE A 209 -13.21 -27.07 -5.36
C ILE A 209 -12.99 -27.02 -3.84
N LYS A 210 -12.54 -25.87 -3.35
CA LYS A 210 -12.26 -25.62 -1.92
C LYS A 210 -13.15 -24.56 -1.32
N ILE A 211 -13.72 -23.69 -2.14
CA ILE A 211 -14.64 -22.66 -1.71
C ILE A 211 -15.83 -22.69 -2.67
N TYR A 212 -17.04 -22.70 -2.11
CA TYR A 212 -18.30 -22.58 -2.83
C TYR A 212 -19.03 -21.32 -2.36
N VAL A 213 -19.42 -20.45 -3.29
CA VAL A 213 -20.14 -19.22 -2.98
C VAL A 213 -21.42 -19.14 -3.80
N ALA A 214 -22.54 -19.07 -3.10
CA ALA A 214 -23.86 -18.77 -3.66
C ALA A 214 -24.19 -17.28 -3.45
N LEU A 215 -24.35 -16.50 -4.52
CA LEU A 215 -24.65 -15.07 -4.43
C LEU A 215 -26.15 -14.80 -4.48
N HIS A 216 -26.63 -14.12 -3.45
CA HIS A 216 -28.02 -13.76 -3.22
C HIS A 216 -28.18 -12.27 -2.87
N SER A 217 -29.41 -11.81 -2.68
CA SER A 217 -29.79 -10.47 -2.23
C SER A 217 -31.18 -10.56 -1.58
N PRO A 218 -31.56 -9.73 -0.57
CA PRO A 218 -31.00 -8.43 -0.22
C PRO A 218 -30.56 -8.29 1.26
N LEU A 219 -30.30 -9.40 1.94
CA LEU A 219 -30.28 -9.43 3.41
C LEU A 219 -29.07 -8.75 4.08
N GLN A 220 -28.00 -8.44 3.35
CA GLN A 220 -26.70 -8.00 3.92
C GLN A 220 -26.16 -8.99 4.94
N ALA A 221 -26.00 -10.25 4.52
CA ALA A 221 -25.65 -11.35 5.39
C ALA A 221 -24.70 -12.36 4.74
N VAL A 222 -23.87 -12.99 5.55
CA VAL A 222 -23.09 -14.17 5.16
C VAL A 222 -23.66 -15.37 5.91
N HIS A 223 -24.29 -16.25 5.16
CA HIS A 223 -25.01 -17.42 5.63
C HIS A 223 -24.10 -18.64 5.59
N LEU A 224 -23.89 -19.23 6.77
CA LEU A 224 -23.18 -20.49 6.96
C LEU A 224 -24.15 -21.68 6.88
N PRO A 225 -23.65 -22.90 6.65
CA PRO A 225 -24.39 -24.12 6.96
C PRO A 225 -24.78 -24.13 8.45
N TRP A 226 -25.92 -24.69 8.85
CA TRP A 226 -26.96 -25.33 8.05
C TRP A 226 -28.24 -24.47 7.97
N SER A 227 -29.09 -24.73 6.98
CA SER A 227 -30.46 -24.20 6.90
C SER A 227 -31.50 -25.11 7.57
N HIS A 228 -31.29 -26.43 7.57
CA HIS A 228 -32.27 -27.42 8.05
C HIS A 228 -32.25 -27.64 9.57
N THR A 229 -31.22 -27.17 10.27
CA THR A 229 -31.05 -27.34 11.72
C THR A 229 -30.39 -26.11 12.35
N LYS A 230 -30.75 -25.81 13.60
CA LYS A 230 -30.10 -24.76 14.42
C LYS A 230 -28.78 -25.22 15.02
N VAL A 231 -28.52 -26.54 15.02
CA VAL A 231 -27.24 -27.10 15.43
C VAL A 231 -26.19 -26.69 14.39
N PRO A 232 -25.15 -25.93 14.77
CA PRO A 232 -24.12 -25.51 13.83
C PRO A 232 -23.26 -26.71 13.36
N PRO A 233 -22.58 -26.63 12.21
CA PRO A 233 -21.58 -27.61 11.79
C PRO A 233 -20.41 -27.67 12.78
N GLU A 234 -19.63 -28.76 12.74
CA GLU A 234 -18.53 -28.99 13.69
C GLU A 234 -17.43 -27.91 13.60
N ASP A 235 -17.14 -27.41 12.40
CA ASP A 235 -16.16 -26.37 12.07
C ASP A 235 -16.76 -24.95 12.01
N TYR A 236 -17.87 -24.74 12.73
CA TYR A 236 -18.61 -23.49 12.68
C TYR A 236 -17.77 -22.26 13.05
N GLN A 237 -16.80 -22.39 13.96
CA GLN A 237 -15.98 -21.25 14.39
C GLN A 237 -15.05 -20.77 13.28
N GLU A 238 -14.46 -21.69 12.52
CA GLU A 238 -13.61 -21.43 11.38
C GLU A 238 -14.42 -20.82 10.23
N LEU A 239 -15.59 -21.40 9.96
CA LEU A 239 -16.51 -20.84 8.97
C LEU A 239 -16.98 -19.43 9.37
N LEU A 240 -17.22 -19.19 10.66
CA LEU A 240 -17.65 -17.89 11.16
C LEU A 240 -16.52 -16.86 11.12
N TYR A 241 -15.29 -17.27 11.40
CA TYR A 241 -14.10 -16.43 11.31
C TYR A 241 -13.92 -15.87 9.90
N VAL A 242 -13.99 -16.74 8.88
CA VAL A 242 -13.86 -16.35 7.48
C VAL A 242 -15.02 -15.45 7.04
N ALA A 243 -16.24 -15.76 7.47
CA ALA A 243 -17.41 -14.90 7.22
C ALA A 243 -17.29 -13.53 7.89
N ASN A 244 -16.76 -13.45 9.11
CA ASN A 244 -16.52 -12.19 9.80
C ASN A 244 -15.43 -11.37 9.10
N ALA A 245 -14.39 -11.98 8.56
CA ALA A 245 -13.39 -11.25 7.79
C ALA A 245 -13.94 -10.65 6.50
N PHE A 246 -14.90 -11.33 5.84
CA PHE A 246 -15.69 -10.73 4.76
C PHE A 246 -16.42 -9.48 5.27
N ALA A 247 -17.17 -9.60 6.37
CA ALA A 247 -17.95 -8.50 6.94
C ALA A 247 -17.08 -7.32 7.43
N GLU A 248 -15.92 -7.62 8.04
CA GLU A 248 -14.96 -6.63 8.52
C GLU A 248 -14.33 -5.85 7.36
N ALA A 249 -13.96 -6.52 6.27
CA ALA A 249 -13.44 -5.82 5.08
C ALA A 249 -14.46 -4.81 4.53
N LEU A 250 -15.74 -5.17 4.51
CA LEU A 250 -16.81 -4.25 4.10
C LEU A 250 -17.01 -3.12 5.11
N TYR A 251 -16.99 -3.43 6.41
CA TYR A 251 -17.21 -2.45 7.46
C TYR A 251 -16.06 -1.43 7.54
N SER A 252 -14.82 -1.90 7.54
CA SER A 252 -13.63 -1.05 7.65
C SER A 252 -13.49 -0.08 6.47
N ARG A 253 -13.88 -0.49 5.26
CA ARG A 253 -13.73 0.33 4.06
C ARG A 253 -14.97 1.15 3.70
N TYR A 254 -16.17 0.59 3.89
CA TYR A 254 -17.42 1.19 3.42
C TYR A 254 -18.41 1.54 4.53
N GLY A 255 -18.12 1.14 5.77
CA GLY A 255 -19.07 1.21 6.89
C GLY A 255 -20.27 0.25 6.73
N THR A 256 -20.24 -0.62 5.72
CA THR A 256 -21.34 -1.55 5.41
C THR A 256 -21.32 -2.71 6.39
N LYS A 257 -22.38 -2.84 7.20
CA LYS A 257 -22.49 -3.90 8.20
C LYS A 257 -23.15 -5.13 7.60
N TYR A 258 -22.49 -6.27 7.73
CA TYR A 258 -23.04 -7.58 7.40
C TYR A 258 -23.30 -8.39 8.67
N HIS A 259 -24.31 -9.25 8.62
CA HIS A 259 -24.55 -10.24 9.66
C HIS A 259 -24.04 -11.61 9.25
N CYS A 260 -23.27 -12.27 10.12
CA CYS A 260 -22.73 -13.60 9.86
C CYS A 260 -23.32 -14.62 10.84
N GLY A 261 -23.59 -15.84 10.37
CA GLY A 261 -24.05 -16.95 11.21
C GLY A 261 -24.64 -18.10 10.41
N SER A 262 -24.92 -19.23 11.07
CA SER A 262 -25.65 -20.33 10.42
C SER A 262 -27.02 -19.85 9.97
N SER A 263 -27.45 -20.30 8.79
CA SER A 263 -28.68 -19.80 8.18
C SER A 263 -29.89 -19.94 9.10
N ALA A 264 -29.99 -21.09 9.77
CA ALA A 264 -31.06 -21.34 10.73
C ALA A 264 -31.09 -20.32 11.89
N ASN A 265 -29.93 -20.00 12.47
CA ASN A 265 -29.84 -19.10 13.61
C ASN A 265 -29.96 -17.62 13.19
N LEU A 266 -29.35 -17.26 12.06
CA LEU A 266 -29.37 -15.90 11.54
C LEU A 266 -30.78 -15.48 11.14
N LEU A 267 -31.51 -16.33 10.41
CA LEU A 267 -32.89 -16.08 10.02
C LEU A 267 -33.82 -16.01 11.22
N SER A 268 -33.65 -16.91 12.21
CA SER A 268 -34.42 -16.86 13.47
C SER A 268 -34.20 -15.55 14.25
N ARG A 269 -32.95 -15.06 14.32
CA ARG A 269 -32.63 -13.79 15.00
C ARG A 269 -33.17 -12.58 14.26
N ILE A 270 -33.13 -12.62 12.92
CA ILE A 270 -33.73 -11.59 12.08
C ILE A 270 -35.25 -11.57 12.31
N LEU A 271 -35.93 -12.72 12.26
CA LEU A 271 -37.36 -12.83 12.57
C LEU A 271 -37.73 -12.26 13.96
N TYR A 272 -36.97 -12.62 15.00
CA TYR A 272 -37.23 -12.17 16.37
C TYR A 272 -37.18 -10.64 16.54
N ASN A 273 -36.19 -9.98 15.94
CA ASN A 273 -36.06 -8.52 15.98
C ASN A 273 -37.18 -7.76 15.24
N TYR A 274 -37.90 -8.44 14.34
CA TYR A 274 -38.98 -7.83 13.55
C TYR A 274 -40.37 -7.96 14.19
N LEU A 275 -40.57 -8.91 15.12
CA LEU A 275 -41.83 -9.07 15.86
C LEU A 275 -42.14 -7.88 16.79
N LEU A 276 -41.18 -6.98 17.04
CA LEU A 276 -41.35 -5.77 17.84
C LEU A 276 -41.81 -4.52 17.04
N ASN A 277 -41.95 -4.60 15.71
CA ASN A 277 -42.39 -3.48 14.86
C ASN A 277 -43.56 -3.87 13.93
N VAL A 278 -44.79 -3.55 14.35
CA VAL A 278 -46.05 -4.12 13.86
C VAL A 278 -46.58 -3.49 12.54
N SER A 279 -45.74 -3.31 11.52
CA SER A 279 -46.25 -2.78 10.22
C SER A 279 -45.66 -3.44 8.97
N ILE A 280 -44.67 -4.31 9.11
CA ILE A 280 -43.95 -4.94 7.96
C ILE A 280 -44.15 -6.48 7.94
N VAL A 281 -44.98 -6.98 8.87
CA VAL A 281 -45.14 -8.41 9.20
C VAL A 281 -45.45 -9.30 7.99
N LYS A 282 -46.18 -8.82 6.96
CA LYS A 282 -46.54 -9.65 5.80
C LYS A 282 -45.42 -9.97 4.81
N VAL A 283 -44.35 -9.19 4.72
CA VAL A 283 -43.26 -9.43 3.72
C VAL A 283 -42.21 -10.43 4.24
N PHE A 284 -42.10 -10.59 5.57
CA PHE A 284 -41.04 -11.37 6.21
C PHE A 284 -41.54 -12.65 6.93
N LEU A 285 -42.84 -12.95 6.86
CA LEU A 285 -43.48 -14.07 7.57
C LEU A 285 -43.13 -15.49 7.06
N ASN A 286 -42.32 -15.63 6.00
CA ASN A 286 -41.98 -16.93 5.39
C ASN A 286 -40.52 -17.37 5.58
N LEU A 287 -39.81 -16.85 6.58
CA LEU A 287 -38.42 -17.22 6.87
C LEU A 287 -38.32 -18.51 7.71
N ASP A 288 -38.96 -19.57 7.23
CA ASP A 288 -38.87 -20.88 7.86
C ASP A 288 -37.58 -21.63 7.45
N LEU A 289 -37.14 -22.53 8.33
CA LEU A 289 -35.96 -23.41 8.16
C LEU A 289 -36.13 -24.39 6.99
N PHE A 290 -35.98 -23.97 5.74
CA PHE A 290 -36.16 -24.85 4.58
C PHE A 290 -34.85 -25.54 4.16
N SER A 291 -34.92 -26.85 3.88
CA SER A 291 -33.82 -27.69 3.37
C SER A 291 -33.63 -27.57 1.85
N GLY A 292 -32.59 -28.24 1.32
CA GLY A 292 -32.37 -28.35 -0.13
C GLY A 292 -31.71 -27.14 -0.80
N GLY A 293 -30.87 -26.39 -0.07
CA GLY A 293 -30.13 -25.25 -0.61
C GLY A 293 -28.75 -25.60 -1.18
N SER A 294 -28.27 -24.81 -2.14
CA SER A 294 -27.01 -25.02 -2.88
C SER A 294 -25.79 -25.07 -1.96
N ARG A 295 -25.73 -24.17 -0.97
CA ARG A 295 -24.67 -24.13 0.05
C ARG A 295 -24.62 -25.39 0.92
N ASP A 296 -25.77 -25.82 1.44
CA ASP A 296 -25.86 -27.00 2.30
C ASP A 296 -25.51 -28.27 1.50
N TRP A 297 -25.90 -28.33 0.23
CA TRP A 297 -25.47 -29.38 -0.70
C TRP A 297 -23.96 -29.36 -0.94
N ALA A 298 -23.37 -28.20 -1.25
CA ALA A 298 -21.94 -28.08 -1.49
C ALA A 298 -21.11 -28.54 -0.28
N TYR A 299 -21.53 -28.17 0.93
CA TYR A 299 -20.84 -28.52 2.16
C TYR A 299 -21.12 -29.97 2.60
N GLY A 300 -22.38 -30.39 2.60
CA GLY A 300 -22.82 -31.67 3.15
C GLY A 300 -22.73 -32.87 2.19
N GLU A 301 -23.03 -32.66 0.91
CA GLU A 301 -23.03 -33.72 -0.12
C GLU A 301 -21.69 -33.77 -0.87
N LYS A 302 -21.14 -32.60 -1.23
CA LYS A 302 -19.86 -32.51 -1.97
C LYS A 302 -18.63 -32.37 -1.09
N HIS A 303 -18.80 -32.24 0.23
CA HIS A 303 -17.73 -32.08 1.20
C HIS A 303 -16.76 -30.93 0.84
N ILE A 304 -17.29 -29.85 0.27
CA ILE A 304 -16.51 -28.64 0.02
C ILE A 304 -16.33 -27.93 1.37
N PRO A 305 -15.08 -27.69 1.82
CA PRO A 305 -14.81 -27.31 3.20
C PRO A 305 -15.30 -25.91 3.56
N ILE A 306 -15.44 -25.02 2.58
CA ILE A 306 -15.94 -23.66 2.80
C ILE A 306 -17.10 -23.43 1.84
N ALA A 307 -18.30 -23.29 2.38
CA ALA A 307 -19.50 -22.98 1.59
C ALA A 307 -20.27 -21.84 2.23
N TYR A 308 -20.50 -20.77 1.47
CA TYR A 308 -21.30 -19.63 1.93
C TYR A 308 -22.41 -19.28 0.96
N THR A 309 -23.49 -18.77 1.53
CA THR A 309 -24.43 -17.92 0.80
C THR A 309 -24.13 -16.47 1.19
N ILE A 310 -23.80 -15.61 0.23
CA ILE A 310 -23.54 -14.19 0.47
C ILE A 310 -24.73 -13.39 -0.07
N GLU A 311 -25.47 -12.79 0.86
CA GLU A 311 -26.62 -11.93 0.60
C GLU A 311 -26.18 -10.47 0.48
N LEU A 312 -26.14 -9.95 -0.75
CA LEU A 312 -25.76 -8.57 -1.08
C LEU A 312 -26.78 -7.54 -0.54
N PRO A 313 -26.45 -6.24 -0.52
CA PRO A 313 -27.31 -5.22 0.04
C PRO A 313 -28.59 -4.93 -0.75
N GLY A 314 -29.64 -4.62 0.01
CA GLY A 314 -30.93 -4.10 -0.48
C GLY A 314 -31.95 -3.83 0.63
N LYS A 315 -31.69 -4.33 1.84
CA LYS A 315 -32.45 -4.05 3.07
C LYS A 315 -32.64 -2.55 3.35
N GLY A 316 -33.87 -2.15 3.73
CA GLY A 316 -34.21 -0.78 4.13
C GLY A 316 -34.45 0.20 2.98
N ARG A 317 -34.39 -0.28 1.72
CA ARG A 317 -34.68 0.51 0.52
C ARG A 317 -36.11 0.27 0.01
N PRO A 318 -36.71 1.23 -0.72
CA PRO A 318 -38.06 1.07 -1.30
C PRO A 318 -38.18 -0.12 -2.25
N SER A 319 -37.13 -0.43 -3.02
CA SER A 319 -37.01 -1.65 -3.82
C SER A 319 -35.78 -2.43 -3.37
N PRO A 320 -35.92 -3.51 -2.57
CA PRO A 320 -34.77 -4.21 -2.02
C PRO A 320 -34.04 -5.08 -3.06
N TYR A 321 -34.71 -5.45 -4.15
CA TYR A 321 -34.15 -6.29 -5.22
C TYR A 321 -33.68 -5.49 -6.44
N GLU A 322 -33.90 -4.17 -6.43
CA GLU A 322 -33.54 -3.25 -7.50
C GLU A 322 -32.82 -2.04 -6.90
N LEU A 323 -31.50 -2.11 -6.94
CA LEU A 323 -30.67 -1.01 -6.49
C LEU A 323 -30.68 0.11 -7.54
N PRO A 324 -30.69 1.38 -7.12
CA PRO A 324 -30.43 2.48 -8.04
C PRO A 324 -29.06 2.33 -8.71
N GLU A 325 -28.92 2.85 -9.92
CA GLU A 325 -27.73 2.75 -10.78
C GLU A 325 -26.43 3.08 -10.05
N ASP A 326 -26.45 4.13 -9.22
CA ASP A 326 -25.34 4.60 -8.39
C ASP A 326 -24.85 3.58 -7.34
N SER A 327 -25.63 2.54 -7.07
CA SER A 327 -25.39 1.56 -6.00
C SER A 327 -24.98 0.20 -6.56
N ILE A 328 -25.22 -0.08 -7.85
CA ILE A 328 -24.88 -1.37 -8.48
C ILE A 328 -23.37 -1.58 -8.44
N LEU A 329 -22.61 -0.69 -9.07
CA LEU A 329 -21.14 -0.72 -9.07
C LEU A 329 -20.56 -0.63 -7.65
N ARG A 330 -21.18 0.15 -6.74
CA ARG A 330 -20.75 0.20 -5.34
C ARG A 330 -20.82 -1.17 -4.70
N THR A 331 -21.98 -1.80 -4.79
CA THR A 331 -22.22 -3.11 -4.18
C THR A 331 -21.34 -4.19 -4.80
N SER A 332 -21.06 -4.11 -6.10
CA SER A 332 -20.13 -5.01 -6.77
C SER A 332 -18.68 -4.83 -6.29
N ALA A 333 -18.24 -3.59 -6.08
CA ALA A 333 -16.92 -3.29 -5.52
C ALA A 333 -16.81 -3.69 -4.04
N GLU A 334 -17.85 -3.43 -3.24
CA GLU A 334 -17.98 -3.92 -1.87
C GLU A 334 -17.80 -5.44 -1.86
N PHE A 335 -18.59 -6.17 -2.65
CA PHE A 335 -18.50 -7.63 -2.75
C PHE A 335 -17.07 -8.13 -3.02
N LEU A 336 -16.33 -7.52 -3.96
CA LEU A 336 -14.93 -7.87 -4.25
C LEU A 336 -14.03 -7.73 -3.01
N ASP A 337 -14.13 -6.63 -2.28
CA ASP A 337 -13.29 -6.39 -1.10
C ASP A 337 -13.63 -7.30 0.06
N GLY A 338 -14.92 -7.58 0.26
CA GLY A 338 -15.37 -8.62 1.19
C GLY A 338 -14.73 -9.96 0.83
N PHE A 339 -14.70 -10.29 -0.46
CA PHE A 339 -14.11 -11.53 -0.96
C PHE A 339 -12.59 -11.60 -0.73
N ILE A 340 -11.88 -10.47 -0.92
CA ILE A 340 -10.45 -10.36 -0.56
C ILE A 340 -10.25 -10.63 0.93
N GLY A 341 -11.07 -10.03 1.79
CA GLY A 341 -11.06 -10.27 3.25
C GLY A 341 -11.29 -11.74 3.60
N MET A 342 -12.28 -12.37 2.97
CA MET A 342 -12.60 -13.79 3.11
C MET A 342 -11.39 -14.67 2.77
N VAL A 343 -10.79 -14.47 1.59
CA VAL A 343 -9.63 -15.28 1.14
C VAL A 343 -8.40 -15.03 2.00
N ARG A 344 -8.17 -13.81 2.48
CA ARG A 344 -7.12 -13.51 3.46
C ARG A 344 -7.33 -14.23 4.79
N ALA A 345 -8.55 -14.29 5.29
CA ALA A 345 -8.87 -15.04 6.50
C ALA A 345 -8.72 -16.55 6.31
N VAL A 346 -9.10 -17.08 5.16
CA VAL A 346 -8.81 -18.47 4.79
C VAL A 346 -7.29 -18.70 4.81
N LYS A 347 -6.48 -17.81 4.23
CA LYS A 347 -5.01 -17.88 4.32
C LYS A 347 -4.51 -17.80 5.76
N LYS A 348 -5.15 -17.01 6.63
CA LYS A 348 -4.73 -16.83 8.03
C LYS A 348 -5.09 -18.01 8.94
N LEU A 349 -6.25 -18.63 8.79
CA LEU A 349 -6.58 -19.88 9.47
C LEU A 349 -5.58 -20.99 9.12
N VAL A 350 -5.04 -20.96 7.90
CA VAL A 350 -3.94 -21.84 7.46
C VAL A 350 -2.61 -21.53 8.15
N MET A 351 -2.39 -20.28 8.62
CA MET A 351 -1.17 -19.87 9.33
C MET A 351 -1.23 -20.11 10.85
N ASP A 352 -2.40 -19.95 11.50
CA ASP A 352 -2.52 -20.00 12.98
C ASP A 352 -2.57 -21.43 13.58
N THR A 353 -2.71 -22.48 12.77
CA THR A 353 -2.74 -23.88 13.24
C THR A 353 -1.37 -24.47 13.62
N SER A 354 -0.30 -23.66 13.68
CA SER A 354 0.98 -24.04 14.29
C SER A 354 1.00 -23.98 15.83
N GLY A 355 -0.12 -23.65 16.48
CA GLY A 355 -0.28 -23.63 17.93
C GLY A 355 -1.74 -23.78 18.36
N TYR A 356 -1.97 -24.41 19.49
CA TYR A 356 -3.25 -24.93 19.99
C TYR A 356 -4.31 -23.84 20.34
N VAL A 357 -5.57 -24.10 19.94
CA VAL A 357 -6.90 -23.68 20.46
C VAL A 357 -7.36 -22.20 20.43
N ILE A 358 -8.51 -22.02 19.77
CA ILE A 358 -9.38 -20.83 19.74
C ILE A 358 -10.44 -20.95 20.84
N THR A 359 -10.66 -19.90 21.66
CA THR A 359 -12.00 -19.45 22.09
C THR A 359 -11.96 -17.98 22.58
N GLY A 360 -12.95 -17.16 22.19
CA GLY A 360 -13.41 -15.98 22.95
C GLY A 360 -13.18 -14.57 22.38
N THR A 361 -14.13 -14.10 21.57
CA THR A 361 -14.65 -12.71 21.33
C THR A 361 -13.86 -11.45 21.74
N PHE A 362 -13.68 -10.56 20.74
CA PHE A 362 -13.59 -9.09 20.71
C PHE A 362 -12.94 -8.34 21.89
N THR A 363 -11.94 -7.50 21.58
CA THR A 363 -11.61 -6.19 22.19
C THR A 363 -11.76 -6.11 23.73
N SER A 364 -10.72 -5.85 24.51
CA SER A 364 -9.90 -4.65 24.40
C SER A 364 -8.87 -4.63 25.54
N GLU A 365 -7.78 -3.91 25.31
CA GLU A 365 -6.89 -3.30 26.31
C GLU A 365 -5.67 -4.04 26.88
N LEU A 366 -5.58 -5.37 27.00
CA LEU A 366 -4.60 -5.93 27.96
C LEU A 366 -3.55 -6.93 27.46
N ARG A 367 -2.96 -6.72 26.26
CA ARG A 367 -1.64 -7.34 25.93
C ARG A 367 -0.60 -6.37 25.38
N ARG A 368 -0.68 -5.10 25.80
CA ARG A 368 0.51 -4.31 26.11
C ARG A 368 0.94 -4.63 27.55
N ALA A 369 1.48 -5.84 27.78
CA ALA A 369 2.43 -6.20 28.84
C ALA A 369 2.47 -7.73 29.06
N LYS A 370 3.69 -8.29 29.07
CA LYS A 370 4.19 -9.54 29.69
C LYS A 370 4.03 -10.91 28.97
N ASP A 371 5.19 -11.38 28.49
CA ASP A 371 5.92 -12.63 28.76
C ASP A 371 5.28 -14.04 28.66
N CYS A 372 5.91 -14.84 27.78
CA CYS A 372 6.32 -16.26 27.86
C CYS A 372 5.51 -17.31 28.66
N LYS A 373 5.12 -18.43 28.00
CA LYS A 373 5.77 -19.76 28.15
C LYS A 373 5.18 -20.86 27.24
N ALA A 374 6.01 -21.86 27.02
CA ALA A 374 5.90 -23.03 26.14
C ALA A 374 4.96 -24.15 26.67
N GLY A 375 4.51 -25.04 25.76
CA GLY A 375 4.08 -26.39 26.12
C GLY A 375 3.17 -27.12 25.10
N GLY A 376 3.71 -28.15 24.45
CA GLY A 376 3.06 -29.48 24.31
C GLY A 376 2.07 -29.75 23.17
N ASN A 377 2.49 -30.63 22.24
CA ASN A 377 1.71 -31.32 21.19
C ASN A 377 0.56 -32.21 21.72
N VAL A 378 -0.45 -32.53 20.88
CA VAL A 378 -0.62 -33.81 20.15
C VAL A 378 -1.69 -33.60 19.07
N ASN A 379 -1.41 -34.06 17.85
CA ASN A 379 -2.31 -33.98 16.71
C ASN A 379 -3.30 -35.15 16.68
N SER A 380 -4.57 -34.86 16.42
CA SER A 380 -5.59 -35.82 15.97
C SER A 380 -6.08 -35.44 14.56
N TYR A 381 -7.00 -36.21 13.99
CA TYR A 381 -7.54 -36.20 12.62
C TYR A 381 -7.72 -34.82 11.90
N ILE A 382 -7.75 -33.71 12.63
CA ILE A 382 -7.56 -32.31 12.19
C ILE A 382 -6.36 -32.12 11.23
N GLN A 383 -5.28 -32.88 11.41
CA GLN A 383 -4.09 -32.77 10.56
C GLN A 383 -4.31 -33.20 9.10
N MET A 384 -5.24 -34.13 8.82
CA MET A 384 -5.46 -34.62 7.46
C MET A 384 -6.21 -33.61 6.59
N SER A 385 -7.16 -32.85 7.15
CA SER A 385 -7.86 -31.76 6.45
C SER A 385 -6.94 -30.55 6.21
N LEU A 386 -6.05 -30.24 7.16
CA LEU A 386 -5.04 -29.17 7.04
C LEU A 386 -3.90 -29.51 6.06
N LEU A 387 -3.50 -30.79 5.95
CA LEU A 387 -2.54 -31.28 4.95
C LEU A 387 -3.04 -31.07 3.50
N LEU A 388 -4.36 -31.18 3.28
CA LEU A 388 -5.00 -30.95 1.98
C LEU A 388 -5.12 -29.46 1.61
N ILE A 389 -5.17 -28.57 2.62
CA ILE A 389 -5.27 -27.11 2.45
C ILE A 389 -3.87 -26.45 2.32
N ARG A 390 -2.83 -27.04 2.93
CA ARG A 390 -1.42 -26.67 2.73
C ARG A 390 -0.98 -26.67 1.25
N CYS A 391 -1.62 -27.48 0.41
CA CYS A 391 -1.31 -27.59 -1.01
C CYS A 391 -1.96 -26.52 -1.90
N LEU A 392 -2.86 -25.66 -1.38
CA LEU A 392 -3.63 -24.70 -2.20
C LEU A 392 -2.87 -23.42 -2.51
N PHE A 393 -2.04 -22.93 -1.59
CA PHE A 393 -1.45 -21.59 -1.66
C PHE A 393 0.05 -21.63 -1.33
N PRO A 394 0.93 -21.98 -2.28
CA PRO A 394 2.36 -21.81 -2.10
C PRO A 394 2.71 -20.31 -1.97
N ARG A 395 3.46 -19.98 -0.92
CA ARG A 395 3.79 -18.63 -0.43
C ARG A 395 4.30 -17.66 -1.52
N LYS A 396 3.96 -16.37 -1.39
CA LYS A 396 4.87 -15.27 -1.78
C LYS A 396 4.77 -14.06 -0.85
N LYS A 397 5.93 -13.41 -0.69
CA LYS A 397 6.31 -12.46 0.36
C LYS A 397 6.19 -11.00 -0.09
N VAL A 398 6.10 -10.11 0.89
CA VAL A 398 5.98 -8.64 0.77
C VAL A 398 7.35 -8.03 0.42
N THR A 399 7.44 -6.99 -0.44
CA THR A 399 8.73 -6.39 -0.85
C THR A 399 8.81 -4.88 -0.67
N TYR A 400 10.02 -4.42 -0.32
CA TYR A 400 10.50 -3.03 -0.27
C TYR A 400 11.61 -2.84 -1.33
N ARG A 401 12.15 -1.60 -1.52
CA ARG A 401 13.27 -1.33 -2.46
C ARG A 401 14.43 -2.32 -2.23
N LEU A 402 14.93 -2.91 -3.31
CA LEU A 402 16.07 -3.83 -3.25
C LEU A 402 17.33 -3.05 -2.88
N LEU A 403 18.02 -3.44 -1.81
CA LEU A 403 19.36 -2.90 -1.51
C LEU A 403 20.34 -3.35 -2.58
N ASP A 404 20.91 -2.39 -3.31
CA ASP A 404 21.90 -2.62 -4.38
C ASP A 404 23.24 -1.91 -4.13
N TRP A 405 23.40 -1.29 -2.95
CA TRP A 405 24.60 -0.57 -2.49
C TRP A 405 25.09 0.51 -3.46
N THR A 406 24.17 1.15 -4.19
CA THR A 406 24.47 2.34 -4.99
C THR A 406 24.22 3.65 -4.24
N PHE A 407 23.65 3.58 -3.03
CA PHE A 407 23.30 4.71 -2.15
C PHE A 407 23.45 4.32 -0.68
N TYR A 408 23.32 5.30 0.23
CA TYR A 408 23.27 5.05 1.68
C TYR A 408 21.85 4.71 2.14
N PRO A 409 21.57 3.45 2.54
CA PRO A 409 20.21 3.02 2.87
C PRO A 409 19.70 3.65 4.16
N THR A 410 18.40 3.92 4.21
CA THR A 410 17.68 4.34 5.43
C THR A 410 17.47 3.16 6.39
N LEU A 411 17.10 3.45 7.65
CA LEU A 411 16.83 2.40 8.64
C LEU A 411 15.70 1.46 8.20
N CYS A 412 14.64 2.00 7.60
CA CYS A 412 13.51 1.23 7.09
C CYS A 412 13.94 0.28 5.96
N GLU A 413 14.73 0.76 4.99
CA GLU A 413 15.21 -0.08 3.88
C GLU A 413 16.09 -1.23 4.38
N ILE A 414 16.98 -0.97 5.35
CA ILE A 414 17.81 -2.03 5.96
C ILE A 414 16.94 -3.08 6.64
N TYR A 415 15.94 -2.69 7.45
CA TYR A 415 15.08 -3.63 8.18
C TYR A 415 14.21 -4.46 7.26
N SER A 416 13.59 -3.81 6.29
CA SER A 416 12.80 -4.45 5.25
C SER A 416 13.60 -5.47 4.43
N TRP A 417 14.85 -5.16 4.12
CA TRP A 417 15.72 -6.09 3.43
C TRP A 417 16.18 -7.24 4.34
N MET A 418 16.51 -6.98 5.61
CA MET A 418 16.80 -8.05 6.57
C MET A 418 15.63 -9.04 6.69
N ASP A 419 14.40 -8.53 6.72
CA ASP A 419 13.18 -9.36 6.70
C ASP A 419 13.14 -10.25 5.45
N SER A 420 13.44 -9.69 4.27
CA SER A 420 13.51 -10.45 3.02
C SER A 420 14.59 -11.55 3.03
N ILE A 421 15.72 -11.31 3.72
CA ILE A 421 16.83 -12.27 3.83
C ILE A 421 16.50 -13.43 4.77
N ILE A 422 15.91 -13.13 5.94
CA ILE A 422 15.42 -14.17 6.88
C ILE A 422 14.42 -15.06 6.16
N GLU A 423 13.56 -14.41 5.40
CA GLU A 423 12.57 -15.07 4.59
C GLU A 423 13.23 -15.96 3.52
N GLU A 424 14.14 -15.43 2.70
CA GLU A 424 14.76 -16.13 1.56
C GLU A 424 15.67 -17.28 2.00
N TYR A 425 16.38 -17.11 3.11
CA TYR A 425 17.35 -18.07 3.62
C TYR A 425 17.00 -18.52 5.05
N PRO A 426 15.81 -19.09 5.32
CA PRO A 426 15.34 -19.34 6.70
C PRO A 426 16.16 -20.39 7.44
N GLU A 427 16.82 -21.29 6.70
CA GLU A 427 17.73 -22.30 7.26
C GLU A 427 19.11 -21.73 7.64
N ILE A 428 19.45 -20.54 7.13
CA ILE A 428 20.76 -19.91 7.30
C ILE A 428 20.65 -18.64 8.14
N ALA A 429 19.67 -17.79 7.87
CA ALA A 429 19.49 -16.46 8.42
C ALA A 429 18.37 -16.43 9.45
N ILE A 430 18.72 -16.07 10.70
CA ILE A 430 17.79 -15.94 11.82
C ILE A 430 17.80 -14.49 12.27
N GLY A 431 16.65 -13.82 12.21
CA GLY A 431 16.49 -12.48 12.75
C GLY A 431 16.49 -12.49 14.28
N PHE A 432 17.15 -11.52 14.89
CA PHE A 432 17.07 -11.30 16.33
C PHE A 432 16.89 -9.82 16.67
N ASN A 433 16.31 -9.57 17.84
CA ASN A 433 16.13 -8.22 18.37
C ASN A 433 16.85 -8.17 19.72
N ILE A 434 17.63 -7.11 19.94
CA ILE A 434 18.37 -6.95 21.20
C ILE A 434 17.65 -6.07 22.20
N GLY A 435 16.65 -5.30 21.76
CA GLY A 435 15.88 -4.39 22.61
C GLY A 435 15.45 -3.12 21.87
N ARG A 436 15.12 -2.06 22.63
CA ARG A 436 14.70 -0.75 22.09
C ARG A 436 15.67 0.35 22.49
N SER A 437 15.82 1.34 21.61
CA SER A 437 16.56 2.59 21.81
C SER A 437 15.83 3.58 22.72
N TYR A 438 16.44 4.75 22.97
CA TYR A 438 15.85 5.80 23.80
C TYR A 438 14.50 6.31 23.25
N GLU A 439 14.41 6.59 21.96
CA GLU A 439 13.17 7.03 21.28
C GLU A 439 12.24 5.83 20.96
N GLY A 440 12.54 4.63 21.50
CA GLY A 440 11.68 3.46 21.43
C GLY A 440 11.78 2.61 20.16
N ARG A 441 12.75 2.89 19.27
CA ARG A 441 12.96 2.10 18.04
C ARG A 441 13.61 0.75 18.36
N LEU A 442 13.19 -0.29 17.67
CA LEU A 442 13.75 -1.64 17.86
C LEU A 442 15.16 -1.70 17.27
N ILE A 443 16.10 -2.33 17.97
CA ILE A 443 17.45 -2.62 17.45
C ILE A 443 17.49 -4.07 16.99
N ARG A 444 17.75 -4.27 15.70
CA ARG A 444 17.64 -5.56 15.01
C ARG A 444 18.99 -6.03 14.48
N GLY A 445 19.16 -7.34 14.42
CA GLY A 445 20.33 -8.00 13.82
C GLY A 445 19.98 -9.30 13.08
N LEU A 446 20.97 -9.85 12.38
CA LEU A 446 20.90 -11.15 11.70
C LEU A 446 21.96 -12.10 12.27
N LYS A 447 21.55 -13.32 12.61
CA LYS A 447 22.43 -14.45 12.82
C LYS A 447 22.49 -15.27 11.53
N LEU A 448 23.67 -15.42 10.92
CA LEU A 448 23.87 -16.33 9.79
C LEU A 448 24.63 -17.57 10.24
N SER A 449 24.06 -18.76 10.04
CA SER A 449 24.66 -20.05 10.36
C SER A 449 24.45 -21.01 9.20
N PHE A 450 25.51 -21.29 8.44
CA PHE A 450 25.44 -22.21 7.30
C PHE A 450 25.60 -23.67 7.73
N LYS A 451 26.22 -23.90 8.89
CA LYS A 451 26.39 -25.21 9.53
C LYS A 451 26.23 -25.02 11.05
N PRO A 452 25.50 -25.88 11.76
CA PRO A 452 25.27 -25.72 13.19
C PRO A 452 26.53 -25.93 14.03
N GLY A 453 26.56 -25.34 15.23
CA GLY A 453 27.55 -25.61 16.28
C GLY A 453 28.93 -24.97 16.08
N LYS A 454 29.04 -23.95 15.22
CA LYS A 454 30.32 -23.26 14.93
C LYS A 454 30.66 -22.22 16.00
N LYS A 455 31.95 -21.85 16.03
CA LYS A 455 32.40 -20.67 16.79
C LYS A 455 31.89 -19.41 16.09
N ALA A 456 31.66 -18.35 16.87
CA ALA A 456 30.96 -17.17 16.39
C ALA A 456 31.90 -15.97 16.14
N ILE A 457 31.52 -15.17 15.16
CA ILE A 457 31.97 -13.79 14.96
C ILE A 457 30.82 -12.85 15.25
N PHE A 458 31.09 -11.77 15.99
CA PHE A 458 30.13 -10.72 16.27
C PHE A 458 30.57 -9.42 15.60
N ILE A 459 29.66 -8.79 14.85
CA ILE A 459 29.92 -7.53 14.14
C ILE A 459 28.85 -6.53 14.54
N GLU A 460 29.28 -5.38 15.07
CA GLU A 460 28.43 -4.21 15.19
C GLU A 460 28.90 -3.10 14.26
N SER A 461 27.93 -2.28 13.85
CA SER A 461 28.20 -1.14 12.99
C SER A 461 27.25 0.02 13.27
N ASN A 462 27.69 1.21 12.85
CA ASN A 462 26.95 2.46 12.98
C ASN A 462 26.60 2.79 14.44
N ILE A 463 27.51 2.51 15.37
CA ILE A 463 27.42 2.99 16.76
C ILE A 463 27.56 4.52 16.83
N HIS A 464 28.30 5.13 15.90
CA HIS A 464 28.24 6.57 15.64
C HIS A 464 27.36 6.82 14.42
N ALA A 465 26.29 7.59 14.60
CA ALA A 465 25.23 7.76 13.61
C ALA A 465 25.70 8.27 12.24
N ARG A 466 26.55 9.31 12.22
CA ARG A 466 27.10 9.93 10.99
C ARG A 466 27.92 9.01 10.08
N GLU A 467 28.31 7.83 10.55
CA GLU A 467 29.20 6.91 9.84
C GLU A 467 28.40 5.98 8.91
N TRP A 468 27.62 6.54 7.96
CA TRP A 468 26.70 5.77 7.10
C TRP A 468 27.35 4.64 6.29
N ILE A 469 28.65 4.78 5.99
CA ILE A 469 29.40 3.74 5.28
C ILE A 469 29.50 2.44 6.07
N THR A 470 29.46 2.47 7.40
CA THR A 470 29.60 1.26 8.21
C THR A 470 28.39 0.34 8.07
N SER A 471 27.16 0.88 8.09
CA SER A 471 25.94 0.08 7.89
C SER A 471 25.85 -0.45 6.45
N THR A 472 26.32 0.33 5.48
CA THR A 472 26.36 -0.06 4.06
C THR A 472 27.34 -1.21 3.81
N VAL A 473 28.57 -1.14 4.35
CA VAL A 473 29.55 -2.24 4.29
C VAL A 473 29.04 -3.47 5.02
N CYS A 474 28.35 -3.28 6.15
CA CYS A 474 27.77 -4.37 6.94
C CYS A 474 26.68 -5.14 6.16
N THR A 475 25.74 -4.43 5.53
CA THR A 475 24.70 -5.05 4.69
C THR A 475 25.27 -5.71 3.43
N TYR A 476 26.32 -5.13 2.83
CA TYR A 476 27.01 -5.74 1.69
C TYR A 476 27.74 -7.03 2.08
N LEU A 477 28.39 -7.05 3.24
CA LEU A 477 29.05 -8.25 3.78
C LEU A 477 28.04 -9.39 3.92
N ILE A 478 26.89 -9.14 4.55
CA ILE A 478 25.80 -10.12 4.68
C ILE A 478 25.44 -10.70 3.31
N MET A 479 25.29 -9.85 2.29
CA MET A 479 24.95 -10.32 0.94
C MET A 479 26.05 -11.12 0.28
N LYS A 480 27.33 -10.78 0.49
CA LYS A 480 28.43 -11.60 -0.03
C LYS A 480 28.56 -12.94 0.69
N LEU A 481 28.31 -12.98 2.00
CA LEU A 481 28.22 -14.24 2.75
C LEU A 481 27.10 -15.12 2.22
N LEU A 482 25.97 -14.56 1.79
CA LEU A 482 24.84 -15.33 1.26
C LEU A 482 25.00 -15.72 -0.21
N SER A 483 25.53 -14.84 -1.07
CA SER A 483 25.44 -14.98 -2.55
C SER A 483 26.73 -15.29 -3.32
N SER A 484 27.92 -14.95 -2.79
CA SER A 484 29.21 -15.15 -3.50
C SER A 484 29.45 -16.59 -3.96
N ARG A 485 30.00 -16.86 -5.15
CA ARG A 485 30.44 -18.22 -5.53
C ARG A 485 31.92 -18.49 -5.28
N ASN A 486 32.64 -17.50 -4.74
CA ASN A 486 34.07 -17.63 -4.47
C ASN A 486 34.30 -18.70 -3.37
N PRO A 487 35.10 -19.75 -3.63
CA PRO A 487 35.35 -20.82 -2.66
C PRO A 487 35.89 -20.33 -1.31
N GLU A 488 36.80 -19.35 -1.30
CA GLU A 488 37.36 -18.79 -0.06
C GLU A 488 36.28 -18.08 0.77
N ILE A 489 35.36 -17.35 0.12
CA ILE A 489 34.25 -16.67 0.79
C ILE A 489 33.26 -17.70 1.34
N ARG A 490 33.01 -18.80 0.61
CA ARG A 490 32.14 -19.89 1.07
C ARG A 490 32.70 -20.60 2.28
N GLU A 491 33.97 -20.96 2.23
CA GLU A 491 34.67 -21.60 3.35
C GLU A 491 34.65 -20.71 4.61
N MET A 492 34.91 -19.41 4.44
CA MET A 492 34.82 -18.44 5.52
C MET A 492 33.38 -18.33 6.08
N ALA A 493 32.37 -18.24 5.20
CA ALA A 493 30.97 -18.15 5.61
C ALA A 493 30.53 -19.41 6.38
N GLU A 494 30.92 -20.60 5.93
CA GLU A 494 30.50 -21.90 6.48
C GLU A 494 31.27 -22.35 7.73
N SER A 495 32.42 -21.74 8.02
CA SER A 495 33.25 -22.10 9.17
C SER A 495 32.85 -21.40 10.47
N LEU A 496 31.99 -20.37 10.40
CA LEU A 496 31.62 -19.51 11.54
C LEU A 496 30.10 -19.26 11.62
N ASP A 497 29.62 -19.00 12.84
CA ASP A 497 28.32 -18.37 13.08
C ASP A 497 28.50 -16.84 13.09
N TRP A 498 27.71 -16.11 12.30
CA TRP A 498 27.84 -14.66 12.15
C TRP A 498 26.71 -13.95 12.88
N TRP A 499 27.01 -13.18 13.91
CA TRP A 499 26.05 -12.30 14.60
C TRP A 499 26.31 -10.87 14.18
N ILE A 500 25.35 -10.24 13.50
CA ILE A 500 25.57 -8.96 12.84
C ILE A 500 24.47 -7.96 13.23
N ILE A 501 24.86 -6.77 13.69
CA ILE A 501 23.97 -5.62 13.93
C ILE A 501 24.33 -4.50 12.94
N PRO A 502 23.53 -4.30 11.87
CA PRO A 502 23.82 -3.29 10.84
C PRO A 502 23.69 -1.83 11.31
N VAL A 503 22.83 -1.56 12.30
CA VAL A 503 22.64 -0.22 12.87
C VAL A 503 22.40 -0.35 14.38
N LEU A 504 23.41 -0.01 15.18
CA LEU A 504 23.27 -0.01 16.64
C LEU A 504 22.63 1.29 17.16
N ASN A 505 23.09 2.45 16.67
CA ASN A 505 22.55 3.75 17.06
C ASN A 505 21.33 4.13 16.19
N VAL A 506 20.25 3.37 16.30
CA VAL A 506 19.08 3.51 15.42
C VAL A 506 18.44 4.89 15.47
N ASP A 507 18.44 5.57 16.62
CA ASP A 507 17.86 6.90 16.76
C ASP A 507 18.76 7.98 16.17
N GLY A 508 20.06 7.94 16.51
CA GLY A 508 21.03 8.87 15.94
C GLY A 508 21.12 8.70 14.42
N PHE A 509 21.07 7.47 13.91
CA PHE A 509 21.14 7.18 12.48
C PHE A 509 19.98 7.84 11.72
N VAL A 510 18.74 7.63 12.19
CA VAL A 510 17.55 8.29 11.63
C VAL A 510 17.69 9.81 11.67
N TYR A 511 18.09 10.36 12.83
CA TYR A 511 18.31 11.79 12.97
C TYR A 511 19.40 12.33 12.02
N SER A 512 20.44 11.53 11.76
CA SER A 512 21.49 11.91 10.83
C SER A 512 21.02 11.94 9.37
N HIS A 513 20.11 11.06 8.98
CA HIS A 513 19.48 11.06 7.65
C HIS A 513 18.48 12.20 7.47
N GLU A 514 17.77 12.59 8.53
CA GLU A 514 16.61 13.46 8.41
C GLU A 514 16.87 14.92 8.81
N LYS A 515 17.82 15.16 9.72
CA LYS A 515 17.99 16.47 10.38
C LYS A 515 19.43 16.98 10.34
N GLU A 516 20.40 16.18 10.74
CA GLU A 516 21.79 16.63 10.81
C GLU A 516 22.77 15.54 10.36
N ARG A 517 23.23 15.65 9.10
CA ARG A 517 24.10 14.65 8.46
C ARG A 517 25.29 14.18 9.30
N LEU A 518 25.90 15.08 10.06
CA LEU A 518 27.10 14.82 10.85
C LEU A 518 26.82 14.49 12.32
N TRP A 519 25.54 14.25 12.67
CA TRP A 519 25.14 13.84 14.01
C TRP A 519 25.81 12.54 14.42
N ARG A 520 26.48 12.54 15.58
CA ARG A 520 27.29 11.41 16.05
C ARG A 520 26.62 10.56 17.13
N LYS A 521 25.98 11.24 18.08
CA LYS A 521 25.59 10.70 19.39
C LYS A 521 24.26 9.95 19.34
N SER A 522 23.82 9.39 20.46
CA SER A 522 22.43 8.94 20.65
C SER A 522 21.46 10.13 20.63
N ARG A 523 20.18 9.88 20.90
CA ARG A 523 19.13 10.91 20.99
C ARG A 523 18.57 11.11 22.41
N SER A 524 19.16 10.46 23.42
CA SER A 524 18.81 10.70 24.82
C SER A 524 19.24 12.12 25.25
N PRO A 525 18.46 12.84 26.08
CA PRO A 525 18.88 14.11 26.64
C PRO A 525 20.10 13.95 27.55
N ALA A 526 21.19 14.64 27.24
CA ALA A 526 22.40 14.63 28.06
C ALA A 526 22.39 15.75 29.13
N SER A 527 21.72 16.86 28.84
CA SER A 527 21.42 17.98 29.74
C SER A 527 20.28 18.81 29.12
N PRO A 528 19.69 19.81 29.80
CA PRO A 528 18.60 20.62 29.24
C PRO A 528 18.90 21.21 27.84
N ASN A 529 20.15 21.56 27.57
CA ASN A 529 20.58 22.20 26.32
C ASN A 529 21.42 21.31 25.41
N ASN A 530 21.69 20.05 25.79
CA ASN A 530 22.53 19.15 25.00
C ASN A 530 21.88 17.78 24.84
N ILE A 531 21.77 17.32 23.60
CA ILE A 531 21.19 16.02 23.26
C ILE A 531 22.31 15.06 22.86
N GLY A 532 22.19 13.82 23.33
CA GLY A 532 22.93 12.66 22.91
C GLY A 532 24.17 12.36 23.76
N ILE A 533 24.46 11.08 23.86
CA ILE A 533 25.66 10.49 24.46
C ILE A 533 26.45 9.75 23.38
N ASP A 534 27.78 9.77 23.44
CA ASP A 534 28.61 8.94 22.56
C ASP A 534 28.53 7.49 23.04
N LEU A 535 27.74 6.66 22.34
CA LEU A 535 27.53 5.26 22.69
C LEU A 535 28.86 4.50 22.85
N ASN A 536 29.87 4.82 22.04
CA ASN A 536 31.20 4.19 22.10
C ASN A 536 32.11 4.81 23.19
N ARG A 537 31.54 5.56 24.13
CA ARG A 537 32.18 6.05 25.37
C ARG A 537 31.39 5.65 26.61
N ASN A 538 30.34 4.85 26.45
CA ASN A 538 29.40 4.51 27.52
C ASN A 538 29.56 3.06 28.03
N PHE A 539 30.48 2.25 27.50
CA PHE A 539 30.67 0.87 27.99
C PHE A 539 31.39 0.83 29.35
N SER A 540 31.08 -0.18 30.18
CA SER A 540 31.55 -0.26 31.57
C SER A 540 33.05 -0.52 31.77
N TYR A 541 33.77 -1.05 30.78
CA TYR A 541 35.17 -1.41 30.98
C TYR A 541 36.08 -0.18 31.05
N LYS A 542 36.72 0.01 32.21
CA LYS A 542 37.65 1.13 32.52
C LYS A 542 37.05 2.51 32.24
N TRP A 543 35.73 2.62 32.33
CA TRP A 543 34.95 3.83 32.01
C TRP A 543 35.45 5.06 32.78
N GLU A 544 35.66 4.92 34.09
CA GLU A 544 36.05 6.01 34.99
C GLU A 544 37.43 6.64 34.69
N LEU A 545 38.33 5.94 33.99
CA LEU A 545 39.71 6.43 33.83
C LEU A 545 39.81 7.68 32.96
N ARG A 546 38.97 7.78 31.93
CA ARG A 546 39.06 8.84 30.90
C ARG A 546 37.67 9.23 30.37
N LYS A 547 36.65 9.25 31.22
CA LYS A 547 35.30 9.68 30.84
C LYS A 547 35.27 11.17 30.48
N CYS A 548 34.51 11.52 29.45
CA CYS A 548 34.21 12.92 29.15
C CYS A 548 32.94 13.31 29.91
N ALA A 549 33.09 14.24 30.87
CA ALA A 549 31.98 14.70 31.71
C ALA A 549 31.17 15.86 31.09
N ASP A 550 31.69 16.52 30.05
CA ASP A 550 31.03 17.64 29.38
C ASP A 550 29.88 17.16 28.44
N PRO A 551 28.60 17.45 28.75
CA PRO A 551 27.46 17.04 27.94
C PRO A 551 27.39 17.65 26.53
N SER A 552 28.07 18.78 26.31
CA SER A 552 28.13 19.45 25.00
C SER A 552 29.10 18.76 24.04
N SER A 553 30.04 17.99 24.59
CA SER A 553 31.06 17.31 23.81
C SER A 553 30.48 16.19 22.93
N ASN A 554 31.02 16.08 21.72
CA ASN A 554 30.74 14.97 20.80
C ASN A 554 31.23 13.60 21.31
N ILE A 555 32.05 13.59 22.36
CA ILE A 555 32.55 12.37 23.00
C ILE A 555 32.03 12.22 24.44
N TYR A 556 30.96 12.93 24.80
CA TYR A 556 30.34 12.83 26.12
C TYR A 556 30.03 11.37 26.47
N SER A 557 30.53 10.92 27.62
CA SER A 557 30.51 9.50 28.03
C SER A 557 29.21 9.05 28.66
N GLY A 558 28.30 9.98 28.94
CA GLY A 558 27.08 9.74 29.72
C GLY A 558 27.28 9.96 31.23
N PRO A 559 26.18 9.96 32.00
CA PRO A 559 26.22 10.19 33.45
C PRO A 559 26.85 9.03 34.23
N TYR A 560 26.73 7.79 33.73
CA TYR A 560 27.34 6.57 34.26
C TYR A 560 27.51 5.55 33.12
N SER A 561 28.32 4.52 33.33
CA SER A 561 28.49 3.48 32.31
C SER A 561 27.19 2.69 32.06
N GLU A 562 26.92 2.36 30.81
CA GLU A 562 25.73 1.65 30.33
C GLU A 562 24.43 2.40 30.69
N SER A 563 24.50 3.74 30.75
CA SER A 563 23.34 4.61 30.88
C SER A 563 22.44 4.57 29.64
N GLU A 564 23.04 4.35 28.47
CA GLU A 564 22.32 4.38 27.19
C GLU A 564 21.61 3.04 26.94
N PRO A 565 20.30 3.08 26.60
CA PRO A 565 19.54 1.87 26.36
C PRO A 565 20.15 1.04 25.24
N GLU A 566 20.69 1.65 24.18
CA GLU A 566 21.32 0.93 23.07
C GLU A 566 22.53 0.11 23.54
N VAL A 567 23.38 0.68 24.40
CA VAL A 567 24.56 0.00 24.94
C VAL A 567 24.15 -1.10 25.91
N LYS A 568 23.22 -0.80 26.83
CA LYS A 568 22.71 -1.75 27.81
C LYS A 568 22.03 -2.96 27.16
N GLN A 569 21.28 -2.75 26.08
CA GLN A 569 20.63 -3.82 25.33
C GLN A 569 21.66 -4.70 24.61
N LEU A 570 22.70 -4.10 24.02
CA LEU A 570 23.77 -4.85 23.37
C LEU A 570 24.56 -5.71 24.37
N THR A 571 24.98 -5.12 25.49
CA THR A 571 25.73 -5.86 26.51
C THR A 571 24.88 -7.01 27.02
N ASN A 572 23.66 -6.76 27.48
CA ASN A 572 22.71 -7.77 27.96
C ASN A 572 22.47 -8.89 26.95
N PHE A 573 22.26 -8.57 25.67
CA PHE A 573 22.04 -9.58 24.65
C PHE A 573 23.24 -10.52 24.50
N ILE A 574 24.45 -9.97 24.45
CA ILE A 574 25.67 -10.78 24.36
C ILE A 574 25.86 -11.64 25.62
N GLU A 575 25.54 -11.12 26.82
CA GLU A 575 25.70 -11.90 28.06
C GLU A 575 24.65 -13.02 28.19
N ASN A 576 23.41 -12.74 27.80
CA ASN A 576 22.27 -13.60 28.13
C ASN A 576 21.82 -14.51 26.98
N ASN A 577 22.11 -14.16 25.73
CA ASN A 577 21.57 -14.85 24.56
C ASN A 577 22.63 -15.57 23.72
N ILE A 578 23.91 -15.32 23.96
CA ILE A 578 25.01 -15.96 23.24
C ILE A 578 25.85 -16.77 24.23
N PRO A 579 26.06 -18.09 24.00
CA PRO A 579 26.81 -18.94 24.93
C PRO A 579 28.19 -18.38 25.25
N GLU A 580 28.58 -18.43 26.52
CA GLU A 580 29.87 -17.93 26.98
C GLU A 580 31.04 -18.60 26.23
N GLY A 581 32.02 -17.79 25.82
CA GLY A 581 33.18 -18.28 25.07
C GLY A 581 32.88 -18.77 23.64
N SER A 582 31.65 -18.63 23.13
CA SER A 582 31.32 -18.99 21.74
C SER A 582 31.82 -17.95 20.73
N ILE A 583 31.76 -16.66 21.06
CA ILE A 583 32.30 -15.57 20.24
C ILE A 583 33.84 -15.61 20.32
N LYS A 584 34.49 -15.78 19.17
CA LYS A 584 35.96 -15.79 19.04
C LYS A 584 36.49 -14.51 18.40
N ILE A 585 35.67 -13.84 17.60
CA ILE A 585 36.03 -12.61 16.90
C ILE A 585 34.95 -11.56 17.16
N TYR A 586 35.35 -10.35 17.57
CA TYR A 586 34.48 -9.18 17.67
C TYR A 586 35.01 -8.07 16.77
N ILE A 587 34.17 -7.55 15.88
CA ILE A 587 34.51 -6.45 14.98
C ILE A 587 33.57 -5.27 15.23
N ALA A 588 34.15 -4.13 15.56
CA ALA A 588 33.47 -2.84 15.58
C ALA A 588 33.78 -2.10 14.28
N LEU A 589 32.76 -1.81 13.45
CA LEU A 589 32.93 -1.03 12.23
C LEU A 589 32.76 0.46 12.51
N HIS A 590 33.82 1.21 12.22
CA HIS A 590 33.89 2.67 12.36
C HIS A 590 34.33 3.32 11.06
N ALA A 591 34.18 4.64 11.00
CA ALA A 591 34.87 5.48 10.03
C ALA A 591 35.40 6.73 10.76
N ALA A 592 36.36 7.50 10.24
CA ALA A 592 36.97 7.41 8.92
C ALA A 592 38.50 7.46 9.00
N ALA A 593 39.11 6.73 9.93
CA ALA A 593 40.55 6.82 10.16
C ALA A 593 41.44 5.98 9.21
N GLN A 594 40.85 5.08 8.41
CA GLN A 594 41.57 4.14 7.54
C GLN A 594 42.63 3.32 8.31
N ALA A 595 42.18 2.64 9.37
CA ALA A 595 43.03 1.87 10.28
C ALA A 595 42.34 0.60 10.78
N VAL A 596 43.11 -0.42 11.18
CA VAL A 596 42.63 -1.62 11.87
C VAL A 596 43.24 -1.62 13.26
N LEU A 597 42.42 -1.36 14.25
CA LEU A 597 42.85 -1.01 15.59
C LEU A 597 42.60 -2.17 16.55
N THR A 598 43.59 -2.50 17.36
CA THR A 598 43.47 -3.48 18.43
C THR A 598 43.20 -2.77 19.76
N PRO A 599 42.59 -3.43 20.75
CA PRO A 599 42.64 -2.96 22.13
C PRO A 599 44.08 -2.71 22.58
N TRP A 600 44.33 -1.79 23.51
CA TRP A 600 43.36 -1.00 24.27
C TRP A 600 43.15 0.42 23.72
N ALA A 601 41.98 0.98 24.01
CA ALA A 601 41.69 2.39 23.82
C ALA A 601 42.11 3.24 25.04
N HIS A 602 42.00 2.70 26.26
CA HIS A 602 42.24 3.45 27.50
C HIS A 602 43.72 3.58 27.89
N THR A 603 44.60 2.72 27.35
CA THR A 603 46.04 2.71 27.61
C THR A 603 46.85 2.43 26.34
N LYS A 604 48.12 2.85 26.34
CA LYS A 604 49.11 2.53 25.30
C LYS A 604 49.81 1.19 25.54
N THR A 605 49.67 0.63 26.74
CA THR A 605 50.25 -0.66 27.10
C THR A 605 49.57 -1.78 26.32
N PRO A 606 50.31 -2.65 25.62
CA PRO A 606 49.71 -3.75 24.86
C PRO A 606 48.97 -4.75 25.75
N PRO A 607 47.85 -5.36 25.28
CA PRO A 607 47.24 -6.52 25.94
C PRO A 607 48.18 -7.75 25.90
N ARG A 608 47.95 -8.72 26.79
CA ARG A 608 48.80 -9.94 26.89
C ARG A 608 48.89 -10.71 25.56
N ASN A 609 47.82 -10.75 24.77
CA ASN A 609 47.75 -11.43 23.48
C ASN A 609 47.93 -10.47 22.27
N TYR A 610 48.63 -9.34 22.46
CA TYR A 610 48.80 -8.32 21.43
C TYR A 610 49.38 -8.85 20.11
N SER A 611 50.32 -9.81 20.17
CA SER A 611 50.89 -10.41 18.95
C SER A 611 49.83 -11.06 18.06
N GLN A 612 48.85 -11.75 18.64
CA GLN A 612 47.74 -12.40 17.93
C GLN A 612 46.77 -11.36 17.33
N LEU A 613 46.42 -10.34 18.12
CA LEU A 613 45.57 -9.23 17.67
C LEU A 613 46.20 -8.47 16.51
N LEU A 614 47.49 -8.13 16.62
CA LEU A 614 48.24 -7.43 15.59
C LEU A 614 48.42 -8.28 14.33
N HIS A 615 48.61 -9.59 14.49
CA HIS A 615 48.64 -10.52 13.36
C HIS A 615 47.33 -10.49 12.57
N ALA A 616 46.18 -10.58 13.24
CA ALA A 616 44.86 -10.49 12.61
C ALA A 616 44.64 -9.13 11.93
N ALA A 617 45.00 -8.03 12.59
CA ALA A 617 44.91 -6.69 12.02
C ALA A 617 45.76 -6.54 10.74
N ASN A 618 47.01 -7.05 10.76
CA ASN A 618 47.90 -7.04 9.61
C ASN A 618 47.39 -7.94 8.46
N ALA A 619 46.75 -9.07 8.77
CA ALA A 619 46.15 -9.92 7.75
C ALA A 619 45.04 -9.18 6.99
N PHE A 620 44.15 -8.48 7.70
CA PHE A 620 43.12 -7.62 7.09
C PHE A 620 43.72 -6.53 6.19
N ALA A 621 44.72 -5.81 6.70
CA ALA A 621 45.38 -4.74 5.96
C ALA A 621 46.08 -5.26 4.68
N ARG A 622 46.75 -6.41 4.76
CA ARG A 622 47.39 -7.05 3.62
C ARG A 622 46.37 -7.50 2.57
N ALA A 623 45.25 -8.08 2.98
CA ALA A 623 44.18 -8.48 2.06
C ALA A 623 43.60 -7.27 1.32
N SER A 624 43.34 -6.17 2.04
CA SER A 624 42.86 -4.91 1.45
C SER A 624 43.87 -4.31 0.47
N TYR A 625 45.16 -4.33 0.80
CA TYR A 625 46.22 -3.83 -0.07
C TYR A 625 46.39 -4.70 -1.32
N ARG A 626 46.34 -6.02 -1.21
CA ARG A 626 46.47 -6.94 -2.36
C ARG A 626 45.37 -6.71 -3.40
N ARG A 627 44.12 -6.55 -2.95
CA ARG A 627 42.95 -6.42 -3.83
C ARG A 627 42.78 -5.01 -4.39
N TYR A 628 42.87 -3.98 -3.54
CA TYR A 628 42.50 -2.61 -3.90
C TYR A 628 43.60 -1.57 -3.70
N ARG A 629 44.81 -2.01 -3.31
CA ARG A 629 45.94 -1.12 -2.95
C ARG A 629 45.64 -0.15 -1.80
N THR A 630 44.57 -0.41 -1.04
CA THR A 630 44.21 0.39 0.13
C THR A 630 45.15 0.06 1.29
N VAL A 631 45.86 1.07 1.79
CA VAL A 631 46.79 0.93 2.91
C VAL A 631 46.06 1.26 4.22
N TYR A 632 46.02 0.30 5.14
CA TYR A 632 45.51 0.49 6.50
C TYR A 632 46.67 0.54 7.50
N ARG A 633 46.59 1.44 8.50
CA ARG A 633 47.47 1.39 9.68
C ARG A 633 46.98 0.36 10.67
N CYS A 634 47.88 -0.41 11.27
CA CYS A 634 47.54 -1.42 12.27
C CYS A 634 48.25 -1.15 13.59
N GLY A 635 47.56 -1.36 14.71
CA GLY A 635 48.15 -1.21 16.05
C GLY A 635 47.13 -0.87 17.13
N ILE A 636 47.64 -0.58 18.33
CA ILE A 636 46.83 -0.24 19.50
C ILE A 636 46.01 1.04 19.23
N LEU A 637 44.71 1.00 19.50
CA LEU A 637 43.77 2.11 19.29
C LEU A 637 44.28 3.40 19.96
N GLY A 638 44.69 3.32 21.23
CA GLY A 638 45.24 4.45 21.99
C GLY A 638 46.57 5.01 21.45
N ASN A 639 47.31 4.24 20.64
CA ASN A 639 48.56 4.70 19.99
C ASN A 639 48.28 5.40 18.66
N ILE A 640 47.33 4.89 17.87
CA ILE A 640 47.08 5.39 16.50
C ILE A 640 46.10 6.57 16.50
N LEU A 641 45.11 6.55 17.38
CA LEU A 641 44.11 7.61 17.52
C LEU A 641 44.39 8.44 18.77
N LYS A 642 43.52 8.34 19.79
CA LYS A 642 43.64 9.04 21.06
C LYS A 642 43.18 8.13 22.18
N LEU A 643 43.73 8.34 23.37
CA LEU A 643 43.36 7.59 24.58
C LEU A 643 41.94 7.97 25.01
N VAL A 644 41.07 6.96 25.13
CA VAL A 644 39.66 7.11 25.54
C VAL A 644 39.21 5.88 26.33
N SER A 645 38.21 6.05 27.18
CA SER A 645 37.61 4.96 27.95
C SER A 645 36.19 4.63 27.48
N GLY A 646 35.71 3.44 27.85
CA GLY A 646 34.32 3.03 27.65
C GLY A 646 33.96 2.67 26.20
N THR A 647 34.90 2.09 25.45
CA THR A 647 34.66 1.64 24.07
C THR A 647 34.10 0.21 24.01
N SER A 648 33.36 -0.10 22.93
CA SER A 648 32.82 -1.45 22.68
C SER A 648 33.94 -2.49 22.59
N THR A 649 35.07 -2.16 21.95
CA THR A 649 36.22 -3.07 21.80
C THR A 649 36.95 -3.35 23.10
N ASP A 650 37.12 -2.35 23.97
CA ASP A 650 37.77 -2.56 25.27
C ASP A 650 36.87 -3.39 26.19
N TRP A 651 35.55 -3.19 26.14
CA TRP A 651 34.60 -4.05 26.84
C TRP A 651 34.60 -5.49 26.33
N ALA A 652 34.58 -5.69 25.01
CA ALA A 652 34.58 -7.02 24.39
C ALA A 652 35.85 -7.82 24.75
N HIS A 653 37.02 -7.17 24.74
CA HIS A 653 38.27 -7.85 25.06
C HIS A 653 38.48 -7.99 26.58
N GLY A 654 38.24 -6.93 27.35
CA GLY A 654 38.62 -6.87 28.76
C GLY A 654 37.57 -7.34 29.76
N LYS A 655 36.28 -7.16 29.46
CA LYS A 655 35.18 -7.65 30.30
C LYS A 655 34.65 -9.00 29.81
N LYS A 656 34.45 -9.16 28.49
CA LYS A 656 33.95 -10.41 27.91
C LYS A 656 35.00 -11.46 27.60
N GLY A 657 36.29 -11.10 27.56
CA GLY A 657 37.36 -12.04 27.29
C GLY A 657 37.38 -12.59 25.86
N ILE A 658 36.82 -11.86 24.88
CA ILE A 658 36.85 -12.28 23.48
C ILE A 658 38.31 -12.18 22.99
N PRO A 659 38.88 -13.26 22.39
CA PRO A 659 40.31 -13.33 22.13
C PRO A 659 40.77 -12.42 20.98
N ILE A 660 40.00 -12.35 19.89
CA ILE A 660 40.32 -11.47 18.75
C ILE A 660 39.29 -10.35 18.68
N VAL A 661 39.72 -9.10 18.91
CA VAL A 661 38.87 -7.91 18.86
C VAL A 661 39.52 -6.85 18.00
N LEU A 662 38.80 -6.36 16.99
CA LEU A 662 39.28 -5.35 16.05
C LEU A 662 38.26 -4.22 15.92
N CYS A 663 38.75 -2.97 15.94
CA CYS A 663 38.01 -1.81 15.45
C CYS A 663 38.50 -1.50 14.04
N VAL A 664 37.65 -1.67 13.04
CA VAL A 664 37.97 -1.39 11.63
C VAL A 664 37.45 -0.01 11.29
N GLU A 665 38.37 0.93 11.14
CA GLU A 665 38.13 2.29 10.71
C GLU A 665 38.21 2.37 9.19
N LEU A 666 37.07 2.44 8.52
CA LEU A 666 36.92 2.52 7.07
C LEU A 666 37.56 3.80 6.48
N PRO A 667 37.78 3.88 5.15
CA PRO A 667 38.48 4.98 4.49
C PRO A 667 37.82 6.35 4.69
N GLY A 668 38.62 7.42 4.50
CA GLY A 668 38.18 8.82 4.58
C GLY A 668 39.24 9.77 5.17
N ARG A 669 40.34 9.20 5.68
CA ARG A 669 41.55 9.93 6.06
C ARG A 669 42.09 10.77 4.90
N GLY A 670 42.46 12.02 5.18
CA GLY A 670 43.03 12.94 4.20
C GLY A 670 42.00 13.58 3.24
N ARG A 671 40.70 13.34 3.45
CA ARG A 671 39.63 13.92 2.63
C ARG A 671 38.96 15.10 3.35
N PRO A 672 38.54 16.15 2.62
CA PRO A 672 37.81 17.29 3.21
C PRO A 672 36.53 16.88 3.93
N ARG A 673 35.77 15.92 3.38
CA ARG A 673 34.52 15.39 3.95
C ARG A 673 34.64 13.91 4.31
N ARG A 674 35.43 13.60 5.34
CA ARG A 674 35.81 12.21 5.69
C ARG A 674 34.64 11.28 6.07
N PHE A 675 33.50 11.80 6.52
CA PHE A 675 32.30 11.03 6.89
C PHE A 675 31.19 11.05 5.84
N GLU A 676 31.34 11.89 4.82
CA GLU A 676 30.41 12.04 3.69
C GLU A 676 31.12 11.59 2.43
N LEU A 677 31.49 10.31 2.40
CA LEU A 677 32.08 9.74 1.21
C LEU A 677 31.03 9.78 0.08
N PRO A 678 31.42 10.12 -1.16
CA PRO A 678 30.52 10.07 -2.29
C PRO A 678 29.97 8.66 -2.52
N GLU A 679 28.72 8.55 -2.99
CA GLU A 679 28.04 7.28 -3.23
C GLU A 679 28.78 6.40 -4.26
N GLU A 680 29.51 7.01 -5.21
CA GLU A 680 30.37 6.27 -6.15
C GLU A 680 31.51 5.47 -5.48
N MET A 681 31.76 5.70 -4.19
CA MET A 681 32.74 4.96 -3.40
C MET A 681 32.16 3.75 -2.66
N ILE A 682 30.85 3.54 -2.72
CA ILE A 682 30.19 2.38 -2.10
C ILE A 682 30.53 1.12 -2.91
N LEU A 683 30.37 1.15 -4.25
CA LEU A 683 30.85 0.13 -5.19
C LEU A 683 31.27 0.78 -6.53
N ARG A 684 32.46 0.44 -7.06
CA ARG A 684 32.91 0.91 -8.38
C ARG A 684 32.13 0.21 -9.50
N LYS A 685 31.71 0.98 -10.52
CA LYS A 685 30.93 0.53 -11.69
C LYS A 685 31.49 -0.72 -12.41
N ASP A 686 32.79 -0.97 -12.35
CA ASP A 686 33.43 -2.01 -13.16
C ASP A 686 33.29 -3.44 -12.59
N ASP A 687 33.15 -3.60 -11.27
CA ASP A 687 32.89 -4.90 -10.63
C ASP A 687 31.42 -5.36 -10.79
N PHE A 688 30.54 -4.47 -11.27
CA PHE A 688 29.10 -4.69 -11.43
C PHE A 688 28.72 -5.41 -12.74
N PHE A 689 29.55 -5.32 -13.79
CA PHE A 689 29.20 -5.83 -15.12
C PHE A 689 29.54 -7.31 -15.36
N LEU A 690 30.41 -7.91 -14.54
CA LEU A 690 30.77 -9.33 -14.66
C LEU A 690 29.74 -10.27 -14.02
N ASP A 691 28.96 -9.80 -13.04
CA ASP A 691 28.05 -10.67 -12.27
C ASP A 691 26.57 -10.55 -12.74
N ARG A 692 26.20 -9.48 -13.46
CA ARG A 692 24.82 -9.25 -13.93
C ARG A 692 24.24 -10.32 -14.87
N ARG A 693 25.06 -11.08 -15.60
CA ARG A 693 24.56 -12.08 -16.56
C ARG A 693 24.03 -13.36 -15.90
N ASN A 694 24.37 -13.61 -14.63
CA ASN A 694 23.99 -14.84 -13.93
C ASN A 694 23.21 -14.60 -12.61
N LEU A 695 22.86 -13.36 -12.29
CA LEU A 695 22.34 -12.95 -10.97
C LEU A 695 20.82 -12.80 -10.83
N PHE A 696 20.02 -13.10 -11.85
CA PHE A 696 18.55 -12.96 -11.75
C PHE A 696 17.80 -14.15 -12.34
N PRO A 697 17.16 -15.02 -11.53
CA PRO A 697 15.94 -15.66 -12.00
C PRO A 697 14.90 -14.56 -12.20
N LYS A 698 14.33 -14.50 -13.40
CA LYS A 698 13.27 -13.58 -13.84
C LYS A 698 12.23 -13.31 -12.73
N TYR A 699 12.33 -12.20 -11.99
CA TYR A 699 11.22 -11.69 -11.17
C TYR A 699 11.28 -10.16 -11.02
N ARG A 700 10.12 -9.53 -11.29
CA ARG A 700 9.85 -8.10 -11.12
C ARG A 700 9.58 -7.78 -9.63
N PRO A 701 10.06 -6.65 -9.07
CA PRO A 701 9.85 -6.30 -7.65
C PRO A 701 8.44 -5.75 -7.37
N THR A 702 7.89 -6.05 -6.19
CA THR A 702 6.56 -5.58 -5.73
C THR A 702 6.70 -4.35 -4.81
N TYR A 703 6.64 -3.13 -5.33
CA TYR A 703 6.52 -1.92 -4.51
C TYR A 703 5.10 -1.83 -3.91
N ARG A 704 4.88 -1.17 -2.75
CA ARG A 704 3.53 -0.72 -2.38
C ARG A 704 3.10 0.33 -3.40
N LEU A 705 2.37 -0.11 -4.41
CA LEU A 705 1.86 0.74 -5.48
C LEU A 705 0.89 1.77 -4.88
N LEU A 706 0.97 3.01 -5.35
CA LEU A 706 -0.05 4.00 -5.01
C LEU A 706 -1.41 3.49 -5.51
N ASP A 707 -2.33 3.26 -4.58
CA ASP A 707 -3.70 2.80 -4.83
C ASP A 707 -4.76 3.85 -4.48
N TRP A 708 -4.31 5.04 -4.04
CA TRP A 708 -5.11 6.20 -3.63
C TRP A 708 -6.15 5.88 -2.54
N THR A 709 -5.86 4.87 -1.73
CA THR A 709 -6.64 4.55 -0.53
C THR A 709 -6.12 5.25 0.72
N PHE A 710 -4.99 5.96 0.62
CA PHE A 710 -4.34 6.71 1.69
C PHE A 710 -3.58 7.93 1.12
N TYR A 711 -3.18 8.86 1.99
CA TYR A 711 -2.28 9.97 1.59
C TYR A 711 -0.81 9.49 1.59
N PRO A 712 -0.14 9.44 0.43
CA PRO A 712 1.20 8.91 0.36
C PRO A 712 2.23 9.89 0.94
N THR A 713 3.23 9.35 1.62
CA THR A 713 4.41 10.10 2.05
C THR A 713 5.28 10.48 0.85
N LEU A 714 6.21 11.43 1.03
CA LEU A 714 7.14 11.82 -0.03
C LEU A 714 7.96 10.63 -0.58
N CYS A 715 8.35 9.71 0.30
CA CYS A 715 9.11 8.51 -0.07
C CYS A 715 8.29 7.54 -0.92
N GLU A 716 7.00 7.36 -0.62
CA GLU A 716 6.09 6.53 -1.41
C GLU A 716 5.84 7.14 -2.78
N ILE A 717 5.62 8.46 -2.86
CA ILE A 717 5.50 9.18 -4.15
C ILE A 717 6.78 9.00 -4.97
N TYR A 718 7.97 9.22 -4.40
CA TYR A 718 9.23 9.10 -5.15
C TYR A 718 9.53 7.66 -5.58
N SER A 719 9.22 6.67 -4.76
CA SER A 719 9.34 5.26 -5.12
C SER A 719 8.39 4.87 -6.24
N TRP A 720 7.17 5.39 -6.23
CA TRP A 720 6.23 5.21 -7.32
C TRP A 720 6.68 5.91 -8.61
N MET A 721 7.23 7.13 -8.53
CA MET A 721 7.81 7.84 -9.67
C MET A 721 8.93 7.03 -10.33
N ASP A 722 9.87 6.51 -9.52
CA ASP A 722 10.97 5.66 -10.01
C ASP A 722 10.45 4.40 -10.70
N PHE A 723 9.38 3.79 -10.16
CA PHE A 723 8.72 2.65 -10.76
C PHE A 723 8.12 2.99 -12.12
N ILE A 724 7.33 4.07 -12.25
CA ILE A 724 6.68 4.39 -13.53
C ILE A 724 7.65 4.90 -14.59
N ILE A 725 8.74 5.58 -14.21
CA ILE A 725 9.83 5.92 -15.14
C ILE A 725 10.45 4.63 -15.72
N LYS A 726 10.67 3.62 -14.87
CA LYS A 726 11.25 2.34 -15.27
C LYS A 726 10.32 1.50 -16.13
N GLU A 727 9.02 1.46 -15.81
CA GLU A 727 8.06 0.61 -16.52
C GLU A 727 7.51 1.26 -17.79
N CYS A 728 7.51 2.60 -17.87
CA CYS A 728 7.02 3.34 -19.04
C CYS A 728 8.09 4.27 -19.67
N PRO A 729 9.33 3.81 -19.92
CA PRO A 729 10.45 4.67 -20.30
C PRO A 729 10.30 5.31 -21.69
N ARG A 730 9.37 4.80 -22.51
CA ARG A 730 9.06 5.36 -23.84
C ARG A 730 8.17 6.60 -23.78
N VAL A 731 7.43 6.78 -22.68
CA VAL A 731 6.43 7.84 -22.52
C VAL A 731 6.78 8.75 -21.34
N VAL A 732 7.34 8.18 -20.27
CA VAL A 732 7.64 8.86 -19.03
C VAL A 732 9.13 9.16 -18.95
N THR A 733 9.47 10.41 -18.69
CA THR A 733 10.83 10.85 -18.34
C THR A 733 10.80 11.54 -16.98
N GLY A 734 11.66 11.12 -16.05
CA GLY A 734 11.86 11.83 -14.79
C GLY A 734 12.75 13.06 -14.97
N PHE A 735 12.45 14.13 -14.25
CA PHE A 735 13.33 15.30 -14.17
C PHE A 735 13.40 15.82 -12.74
N ASP A 736 14.50 16.50 -12.42
CA ASP A 736 14.69 17.16 -11.14
C ASP A 736 14.90 18.65 -11.40
N ILE A 737 14.25 19.50 -10.60
CA ILE A 737 14.42 20.95 -10.72
C ILE A 737 15.51 21.50 -9.79
N GLY A 738 15.92 20.70 -8.80
CA GLY A 738 16.96 21.03 -7.83
C GLY A 738 16.61 20.59 -6.42
N ARG A 739 17.12 21.29 -5.39
CA ARG A 739 16.95 20.88 -3.97
C ARG A 739 16.26 21.95 -3.13
N SER A 740 15.38 21.53 -2.23
CA SER A 740 14.75 22.38 -1.23
C SER A 740 15.74 22.95 -0.22
N TYR A 741 15.26 23.81 0.70
CA TYR A 741 16.09 24.37 1.76
C TYR A 741 16.79 23.32 2.64
N GLU A 742 16.08 22.27 3.07
CA GLU A 742 16.63 21.15 3.86
C GLU A 742 17.35 20.11 2.98
N GLY A 743 17.58 20.41 1.69
CA GLY A 743 18.42 19.61 0.80
C GLY A 743 17.71 18.42 0.12
N ARG A 744 16.39 18.30 0.21
CA ARG A 744 15.63 17.24 -0.49
C ARG A 744 15.48 17.57 -1.96
N LEU A 745 15.63 16.57 -2.82
CA LEU A 745 15.44 16.72 -4.26
C LEU A 745 13.98 17.04 -4.57
N ILE A 746 13.71 17.98 -5.48
CA ILE A 746 12.36 18.30 -5.99
C ILE A 746 12.23 17.68 -7.37
N ARG A 747 11.34 16.69 -7.48
CA ARG A 747 11.24 15.80 -8.64
C ARG A 747 9.92 16.00 -9.38
N GLY A 748 9.95 15.80 -10.69
CA GLY A 748 8.78 15.81 -11.55
C GLY A 748 8.83 14.73 -12.64
N LEU A 749 7.74 14.63 -13.38
CA LEU A 749 7.57 13.69 -14.49
C LEU A 749 7.12 14.44 -15.74
N LYS A 750 7.79 14.16 -16.85
CA LYS A 750 7.33 14.48 -18.19
C LYS A 750 6.63 13.26 -18.78
N LEU A 751 5.36 13.39 -19.19
CA LEU A 751 4.66 12.39 -19.99
C LEU A 751 4.51 12.93 -21.41
N SER A 752 5.01 12.19 -22.39
CA SER A 752 4.94 12.54 -23.81
C SER A 752 4.68 11.27 -24.63
N PHE A 753 3.43 11.12 -25.10
CA PHE A 753 3.04 9.99 -25.95
C PHE A 753 3.43 10.20 -27.41
N LYS A 754 3.47 11.46 -27.85
CA LYS A 754 3.87 11.86 -29.21
C LYS A 754 4.81 13.07 -29.08
N PRO A 755 5.97 13.07 -29.73
CA PRO A 755 6.91 14.19 -29.62
C PRO A 755 6.33 15.47 -30.23
N GLY A 756 6.75 16.63 -29.69
CA GLY A 756 6.47 17.95 -30.28
C GLY A 756 5.08 18.52 -30.00
N LYS A 757 4.34 17.98 -29.02
CA LYS A 757 3.05 18.53 -28.61
C LYS A 757 3.21 19.79 -27.77
N LYS A 758 2.17 20.64 -27.78
CA LYS A 758 2.03 21.72 -26.80
C LYS A 758 1.87 21.12 -25.40
N ALA A 759 2.20 21.89 -24.39
CA ALA A 759 2.38 21.38 -23.04
C ALA A 759 1.39 21.95 -22.04
N ILE A 760 1.06 21.13 -21.04
CA ILE A 760 0.46 21.53 -19.79
C ILE A 760 1.48 21.36 -18.66
N PHE A 761 1.60 22.38 -17.81
CA PHE A 761 2.43 22.36 -16.62
C PHE A 761 1.55 22.34 -15.37
N ILE A 762 1.78 21.36 -14.49
CA ILE A 762 1.02 21.19 -13.25
C ILE A 762 2.01 21.14 -12.07
N GLU A 763 1.77 21.97 -11.07
CA GLU A 763 2.40 21.82 -9.76
C GLU A 763 1.35 21.64 -8.67
N SER A 764 1.70 20.82 -7.68
CA SER A 764 0.88 20.55 -6.51
C SER A 764 1.69 20.60 -5.22
N ASN A 765 0.97 20.70 -4.09
CA ASN A 765 1.55 20.77 -2.76
C ASN A 765 2.59 21.89 -2.58
N ILE A 766 2.42 23.03 -3.26
CA ILE A 766 3.16 24.25 -2.93
C ILE A 766 2.88 24.73 -1.49
N HIS A 767 1.67 24.45 -0.97
CA HIS A 767 1.42 24.46 0.47
C HIS A 767 1.41 23.04 1.02
N ALA A 768 2.15 22.84 2.10
CA ALA A 768 2.43 21.51 2.64
C ALA A 768 1.19 20.72 3.11
N ARG A 769 0.30 21.34 3.89
CA ARG A 769 -0.91 20.72 4.44
C ARG A 769 -1.98 20.28 3.43
N GLU A 770 -1.85 20.68 2.16
CA GLU A 770 -2.87 20.47 1.12
C GLU A 770 -2.71 19.09 0.46
N TRP A 771 -2.64 18.01 1.27
CA TRP A 771 -2.28 16.64 0.86
C TRP A 771 -3.10 16.07 -0.30
N ILE A 772 -4.35 16.51 -0.44
CA ILE A 772 -5.22 16.09 -1.55
C ILE A 772 -4.66 16.44 -2.92
N THR A 773 -3.81 17.48 -3.01
CA THR A 773 -3.27 17.97 -4.28
C THR A 773 -2.26 16.98 -4.88
N SER A 774 -1.25 16.51 -4.13
CA SER A 774 -0.33 15.46 -4.60
C SER A 774 -1.02 14.12 -4.81
N ALA A 775 -1.99 13.76 -3.96
CA ALA A 775 -2.76 12.53 -4.13
C ALA A 775 -3.58 12.54 -5.43
N ALA A 776 -4.25 13.65 -5.76
CA ALA A 776 -4.97 13.81 -7.01
C ALA A 776 -4.04 13.93 -8.24
N CYS A 777 -2.90 14.59 -8.07
CA CYS A 777 -1.87 14.74 -9.09
C CYS A 777 -1.28 13.38 -9.51
N THR A 778 -0.92 12.52 -8.55
CA THR A 778 -0.44 11.15 -8.83
C THR A 778 -1.51 10.27 -9.46
N TYR A 779 -2.79 10.45 -9.10
CA TYR A 779 -3.91 9.75 -9.74
C TYR A 779 -4.05 10.16 -11.21
N LEU A 780 -3.99 11.47 -11.49
CA LEU A 780 -4.03 11.99 -12.85
C LEU A 780 -2.93 11.37 -13.71
N ILE A 781 -1.68 11.29 -13.21
CA ILE A 781 -0.57 10.64 -13.92
C ILE A 781 -0.89 9.19 -14.29
N MET A 782 -1.45 8.42 -13.35
CA MET A 782 -1.78 7.01 -13.61
C MET A 782 -2.93 6.85 -14.60
N GLU A 783 -3.95 7.70 -14.52
CA GLU A 783 -5.01 7.74 -15.52
C GLU A 783 -4.41 8.11 -16.88
N LEU A 784 -3.58 9.13 -17.00
CA LEU A 784 -2.91 9.50 -18.24
C LEU A 784 -2.06 8.34 -18.82
N LEU A 785 -1.43 7.50 -17.98
CA LEU A 785 -0.63 6.37 -18.46
C LEU A 785 -1.47 5.16 -18.89
N PHE A 786 -2.51 4.82 -18.12
CA PHE A 786 -3.11 3.48 -18.20
C PHE A 786 -4.61 3.45 -18.46
N SER A 787 -5.31 4.59 -18.44
CA SER A 787 -6.75 4.62 -18.69
C SER A 787 -7.06 4.07 -20.09
N MET A 788 -8.07 3.21 -20.22
CA MET A 788 -8.55 2.75 -21.53
C MET A 788 -9.65 3.65 -22.09
N ASN A 789 -9.99 4.74 -21.39
CA ASN A 789 -10.97 5.72 -21.81
C ASN A 789 -10.46 6.50 -23.04
N PRO A 790 -11.15 6.49 -24.20
CA PRO A 790 -10.75 7.24 -25.39
C PRO A 790 -10.61 8.73 -25.13
N ASP A 791 -11.49 9.33 -24.33
CA ASP A 791 -11.40 10.76 -24.03
C ASP A 791 -10.15 11.05 -23.21
N VAL A 792 -9.78 10.17 -22.27
CA VAL A 792 -8.54 10.33 -21.48
C VAL A 792 -7.31 9.97 -22.32
N ARG A 793 -7.42 9.05 -23.28
CA ARG A 793 -6.33 8.78 -24.26
C ARG A 793 -6.11 9.97 -25.17
N GLU A 794 -7.16 10.56 -25.72
CA GLU A 794 -7.06 11.77 -26.53
C GLU A 794 -6.46 12.92 -25.72
N LEU A 795 -6.91 13.09 -24.47
CA LEU A 795 -6.34 14.04 -23.51
C LEU A 795 -4.83 13.82 -23.32
N ALA A 796 -4.43 12.58 -23.02
CA ALA A 796 -3.05 12.23 -22.74
C ALA A 796 -2.15 12.37 -23.98
N GLU A 797 -2.64 12.03 -25.16
CA GLU A 797 -1.86 12.01 -26.41
C GLU A 797 -1.82 13.35 -27.15
N SER A 798 -2.70 14.30 -26.80
CA SER A 798 -2.75 15.63 -27.43
C SER A 798 -1.73 16.62 -26.86
N LEU A 799 -1.22 16.36 -25.65
CA LEU A 799 -0.35 17.27 -24.91
C LEU A 799 0.88 16.57 -24.33
N ASP A 800 1.95 17.34 -24.16
CA ASP A 800 3.05 16.99 -23.26
C ASP A 800 2.69 17.43 -21.83
N TRP A 801 2.84 16.55 -20.85
CA TRP A 801 2.49 16.84 -19.46
C TRP A 801 3.75 16.98 -18.62
N TRP A 802 3.96 18.16 -18.03
CA TRP A 802 5.02 18.42 -17.07
C TRP A 802 4.42 18.56 -15.69
N ILE A 803 4.70 17.60 -14.81
CA ILE A 803 4.00 17.49 -13.54
C ILE A 803 5.01 17.40 -12.39
N ILE A 804 4.86 18.28 -11.39
CA ILE A 804 5.59 18.23 -10.11
C ILE A 804 4.58 17.87 -9.01
N PRO A 805 4.56 16.61 -8.54
CA PRO A 805 3.60 16.17 -7.53
C PRO A 805 3.75 16.87 -6.17
N VAL A 806 4.97 17.21 -5.76
CA VAL A 806 5.24 17.89 -4.48
C VAL A 806 6.29 18.95 -4.70
N LEU A 807 5.88 20.23 -4.76
CA LEU A 807 6.82 21.34 -4.88
C LEU A 807 7.47 21.70 -3.53
N ASN A 808 6.68 21.81 -2.46
CA ASN A 808 7.17 22.09 -1.11
C ASN A 808 7.55 20.81 -0.37
N VAL A 809 8.62 20.15 -0.81
CA VAL A 809 9.02 18.83 -0.29
C VAL A 809 9.35 18.85 1.21
N ASP A 810 9.95 19.94 1.72
CA ASP A 810 10.30 20.05 3.14
C ASP A 810 9.08 20.28 4.02
N GLY A 811 8.24 21.24 3.63
CA GLY A 811 7.00 21.49 4.34
C GLY A 811 6.10 20.26 4.32
N PHE A 812 6.02 19.55 3.18
CA PHE A 812 5.22 18.33 3.05
C PHE A 812 5.68 17.25 4.02
N VAL A 813 6.98 16.94 4.08
CA VAL A 813 7.55 16.01 5.07
C VAL A 813 7.27 16.47 6.49
N TYR A 814 7.47 17.75 6.79
CA TYR A 814 7.17 18.30 8.12
C TYR A 814 5.70 18.16 8.49
N SER A 815 4.78 18.28 7.52
CA SER A 815 3.36 18.08 7.75
C SER A 815 2.97 16.63 8.02
N HIS A 816 3.70 15.65 7.48
CA HIS A 816 3.51 14.24 7.78
C HIS A 816 4.09 13.84 9.14
N GLU A 817 5.22 14.42 9.53
CA GLU A 817 6.00 13.94 10.68
C GLU A 817 5.82 14.74 11.96
N LYS A 818 5.49 16.03 11.85
CA LYS A 818 5.56 16.98 12.98
C LYS A 818 4.28 17.78 13.15
N GLU A 819 3.84 18.49 12.12
CA GLU A 819 2.69 19.39 12.23
C GLU A 819 1.79 19.35 11.00
N ARG A 820 0.70 18.59 11.08
CA ARG A 820 -0.23 18.33 9.98
C ARG A 820 -0.72 19.57 9.22
N LEU A 821 -0.89 20.69 9.92
CA LEU A 821 -1.43 21.93 9.37
C LEU A 821 -0.35 22.91 8.90
N TRP A 822 0.92 22.48 8.86
CA TRP A 822 2.02 23.29 8.34
C TRP A 822 1.80 23.67 6.88
N ARG A 823 2.08 24.93 6.53
CA ARG A 823 1.80 25.50 5.20
C ARG A 823 3.06 25.85 4.42
N LYS A 824 4.01 26.51 5.08
CA LYS A 824 5.15 27.23 4.50
C LYS A 824 6.32 26.31 4.15
N THR A 825 7.41 26.86 3.62
CA THR A 825 8.72 26.19 3.56
C THR A 825 9.30 25.92 4.95
N ARG A 826 10.52 25.39 5.02
CA ARG A 826 11.24 25.13 6.27
C ARG A 826 12.49 25.99 6.47
N ARG A 827 12.66 27.04 5.66
CA ARG A 827 13.76 28.00 5.80
C ARG A 827 13.55 28.90 7.04
N PRO A 828 14.50 28.96 8.00
CA PRO A 828 14.42 29.90 9.12
C PRO A 828 14.32 31.35 8.64
N ALA A 829 13.47 32.14 9.29
CA ALA A 829 13.44 33.59 9.10
C ALA A 829 14.68 34.25 9.73
N SER A 830 14.88 35.54 9.42
CA SER A 830 15.95 36.36 10.01
C SER A 830 15.84 36.49 11.54
N ASP A 831 14.61 36.42 12.07
CA ASP A 831 14.36 36.35 13.52
C ASP A 831 14.23 34.87 13.93
N ALA A 832 15.08 34.44 14.87
CA ALA A 832 15.35 33.01 15.15
C ALA A 832 14.13 32.18 15.61
N GLU A 833 12.99 32.79 15.91
CA GLU A 833 11.81 32.10 16.45
C GLU A 833 10.85 31.58 15.37
N CYS A 834 10.91 32.09 14.13
CA CYS A 834 9.90 31.80 13.10
C CYS A 834 10.49 31.14 11.85
N VAL A 835 9.74 30.19 11.26
CA VAL A 835 10.22 29.35 10.15
C VAL A 835 9.27 29.40 8.97
N GLY A 836 9.85 29.51 7.77
CA GLY A 836 9.21 29.28 6.49
C GLY A 836 8.65 30.53 5.81
N VAL A 837 8.59 30.48 4.49
CA VAL A 837 7.94 31.45 3.59
C VAL A 837 6.75 30.79 2.90
N ASP A 838 5.69 31.56 2.62
CA ASP A 838 4.61 31.12 1.74
C ASP A 838 5.08 31.17 0.28
N LEU A 839 5.34 30.00 -0.30
CA LEU A 839 5.83 29.87 -1.68
C LEU A 839 4.90 30.55 -2.70
N ASN A 840 3.58 30.53 -2.48
CA ASN A 840 2.61 31.18 -3.38
C ASN A 840 2.46 32.69 -3.09
N ARG A 841 3.45 33.29 -2.44
CA ARG A 841 3.65 34.75 -2.27
C ARG A 841 5.06 35.19 -2.70
N ASN A 842 5.88 34.27 -3.19
CA ASN A 842 7.31 34.49 -3.40
C ASN A 842 7.70 34.63 -4.89
N PHE A 843 6.77 34.51 -5.84
CA PHE A 843 7.09 34.63 -7.28
C PHE A 843 7.35 36.09 -7.67
N ASN A 844 8.26 36.29 -8.63
CA ASN A 844 8.66 37.63 -9.10
C ASN A 844 7.67 38.24 -10.10
N PHE A 845 6.41 38.40 -9.69
CA PHE A 845 5.43 39.19 -10.43
C PHE A 845 4.63 40.07 -9.48
N LYS A 846 4.77 41.38 -9.65
CA LYS A 846 4.17 42.41 -8.76
C LYS A 846 4.51 42.19 -7.28
N TRP A 847 5.57 41.43 -7.01
CA TRP A 847 6.00 41.08 -5.68
C TRP A 847 6.32 42.35 -4.89
N GLY A 848 5.86 42.40 -3.64
CA GLY A 848 6.05 43.56 -2.76
C GLY A 848 4.90 44.56 -2.76
N LEU A 849 3.95 44.50 -3.71
CA LEU A 849 2.77 45.38 -3.69
C LEU A 849 1.80 45.07 -2.55
N LEU A 850 1.53 43.78 -2.31
CA LEU A 850 0.61 43.30 -1.27
C LEU A 850 1.30 42.14 -0.51
N LYS A 851 2.38 42.45 0.21
CA LYS A 851 3.19 41.48 0.96
C LYS A 851 2.86 41.46 2.46
N CYS A 852 2.98 40.29 3.06
CA CYS A 852 3.08 40.16 4.52
C CYS A 852 4.56 40.12 4.90
N VAL A 853 4.98 41.05 5.76
CA VAL A 853 6.38 41.21 6.20
C VAL A 853 6.71 40.48 7.50
N ASP A 854 5.68 40.08 8.26
CA ASP A 854 5.83 39.32 9.50
C ASP A 854 6.29 37.88 9.19
N PRO A 855 7.52 37.47 9.60
CA PRO A 855 8.04 36.14 9.32
C PRO A 855 7.30 35.01 10.03
N CYS A 856 6.57 35.30 11.11
CA CYS A 856 5.78 34.32 11.86
C CYS A 856 4.43 34.04 11.19
N SER A 857 3.97 34.93 10.33
CA SER A 857 2.72 34.77 9.60
C SER A 857 2.76 33.57 8.65
N SER A 858 1.62 32.87 8.55
CA SER A 858 1.43 31.76 7.58
C SER A 858 1.42 32.20 6.12
N ILE A 859 1.33 33.52 5.87
CA ILE A 859 1.33 34.14 4.54
C ILE A 859 2.56 35.04 4.30
N TYR A 860 3.61 34.87 5.11
CA TYR A 860 4.87 35.61 4.97
C TYR A 860 5.42 35.47 3.55
N SER A 861 5.71 36.60 2.89
CA SER A 861 6.04 36.62 1.45
C SER A 861 7.52 36.41 1.13
N GLY A 862 8.35 36.29 2.17
CA GLY A 862 9.80 36.20 2.06
C GLY A 862 10.49 37.56 2.05
N PRO A 863 11.83 37.58 2.19
CA PRO A 863 12.61 38.81 2.22
C PRO A 863 12.72 39.53 0.86
N TYR A 864 12.68 38.78 -0.25
CA TYR A 864 12.77 39.27 -1.64
C TYR A 864 12.08 38.26 -2.59
N PRO A 865 11.72 38.63 -3.84
CA PRO A 865 11.08 37.66 -4.73
C PRO A 865 12.06 36.54 -5.08
N GLN A 866 11.55 35.30 -5.19
CA GLN A 866 12.33 34.09 -5.46
C GLN A 866 13.42 33.85 -4.40
N SER A 867 13.18 34.27 -3.16
CA SER A 867 14.07 33.99 -2.03
C SER A 867 14.12 32.52 -1.64
N GLU A 868 13.05 31.78 -1.94
CA GLU A 868 12.96 30.36 -1.62
C GLU A 868 13.54 29.52 -2.75
N PRO A 869 14.45 28.58 -2.44
CA PRO A 869 15.10 27.77 -3.46
C PRO A 869 14.08 26.99 -4.30
N GLU A 870 12.95 26.57 -3.73
CA GLU A 870 11.87 25.89 -4.44
C GLU A 870 11.30 26.76 -5.58
N VAL A 871 11.04 28.06 -5.35
CA VAL A 871 10.51 28.98 -6.37
C VAL A 871 11.58 29.38 -7.38
N ASP A 872 12.78 29.72 -6.90
CA ASP A 872 13.89 30.10 -7.77
C ASP A 872 14.22 28.99 -8.78
N GLN A 873 14.36 27.75 -8.31
CA GLN A 873 14.68 26.60 -9.14
C GLN A 873 13.53 26.22 -10.08
N LEU A 874 12.27 26.31 -9.63
CA LEU A 874 11.11 26.08 -10.51
C LEU A 874 11.09 27.05 -11.69
N THR A 875 11.24 28.35 -11.40
CA THR A 875 11.18 29.38 -12.44
C THR A 875 12.38 29.30 -13.40
N LYS A 876 13.58 28.99 -12.90
CA LYS A 876 14.76 28.70 -13.74
C LYS A 876 14.56 27.45 -14.58
N PHE A 877 14.00 26.38 -14.01
CA PHE A 877 13.76 25.14 -14.74
C PHE A 877 12.83 25.37 -15.93
N ILE A 878 11.68 26.03 -15.69
CA ILE A 878 10.71 26.35 -16.74
C ILE A 878 11.34 27.22 -17.83
N ASN A 879 12.12 28.25 -17.45
CA ASN A 879 12.77 29.14 -18.41
C ASN A 879 13.85 28.47 -19.25
N ASN A 880 14.62 27.54 -18.66
CA ASN A 880 15.84 27.04 -19.28
C ASN A 880 15.68 25.67 -19.95
N ASN A 881 14.68 24.87 -19.54
CA ASN A 881 14.56 23.47 -19.96
C ASN A 881 13.28 23.19 -20.75
N ILE A 882 12.29 24.10 -20.71
CA ILE A 882 11.05 23.96 -21.46
C ILE A 882 11.04 25.01 -22.57
N PRO A 883 10.85 24.63 -23.85
CA PRO A 883 10.87 25.58 -24.96
C PRO A 883 9.87 26.72 -24.76
N GLU A 884 10.26 27.94 -25.14
CA GLU A 884 9.37 29.10 -25.10
C GLU A 884 8.11 28.83 -25.94
N ASP A 885 6.97 29.35 -25.50
CA ASP A 885 5.65 29.14 -26.13
C ASP A 885 5.17 27.67 -26.26
N SER A 886 5.83 26.71 -25.61
CA SER A 886 5.37 25.32 -25.56
C SER A 886 4.26 25.11 -24.52
N ILE A 887 4.36 25.72 -23.34
CA ILE A 887 3.36 25.63 -22.27
C ILE A 887 2.15 26.51 -22.64
N LYS A 888 1.00 25.88 -22.85
CA LYS A 888 -0.27 26.58 -23.15
C LYS A 888 -1.21 26.62 -21.96
N ILE A 889 -1.04 25.69 -21.02
CA ILE A 889 -1.84 25.58 -19.80
C ILE A 889 -0.92 25.47 -18.59
N TYR A 890 -1.10 26.33 -17.59
CA TYR A 890 -0.45 26.26 -16.28
C TYR A 890 -1.49 26.07 -15.18
N VAL A 891 -1.34 25.03 -14.36
CA VAL A 891 -2.26 24.73 -13.26
C VAL A 891 -1.48 24.61 -11.94
N ALA A 892 -1.82 25.49 -11.00
CA ALA A 892 -1.44 25.38 -9.59
C ALA A 892 -2.56 24.67 -8.82
N LEU A 893 -2.32 23.44 -8.38
CA LEU A 893 -3.28 22.68 -7.57
C LEU A 893 -3.16 23.03 -6.09
N HIS A 894 -4.26 23.48 -5.51
CA HIS A 894 -4.40 23.89 -4.12
C HIS A 894 -5.60 23.22 -3.45
N SER A 895 -5.73 23.37 -2.14
CA SER A 895 -6.98 23.17 -1.43
C SER A 895 -7.06 24.02 -0.16
N PRO A 896 -8.25 24.30 0.41
CA PRO A 896 -9.57 23.96 -0.09
C PRO A 896 -10.40 25.19 -0.44
N ALA A 897 -11.12 25.13 -1.57
CA ALA A 897 -12.18 26.10 -1.84
C ALA A 897 -13.24 25.63 -2.84
N GLN A 898 -12.98 24.57 -3.61
CA GLN A 898 -13.79 24.18 -4.78
C GLN A 898 -13.94 25.37 -5.72
N SER A 899 -12.82 25.87 -6.24
CA SER A 899 -12.80 27.06 -7.09
C SER A 899 -11.75 26.98 -8.19
N VAL A 900 -12.08 27.52 -9.37
CA VAL A 900 -11.13 27.73 -10.46
C VAL A 900 -10.85 29.23 -10.55
N LEU A 901 -9.65 29.61 -10.14
CA LEU A 901 -9.29 31.01 -9.95
C LEU A 901 -8.40 31.49 -11.09
N THR A 902 -8.89 32.50 -11.80
CA THR A 902 -8.22 33.13 -12.95
C THR A 902 -7.33 34.30 -12.48
N PRO A 903 -6.31 34.72 -13.26
CA PRO A 903 -5.57 35.95 -12.97
C PRO A 903 -6.49 37.19 -12.99
N PHE A 904 -6.14 38.29 -12.34
CA PHE A 904 -5.05 38.46 -11.39
C PHE A 904 -5.48 38.29 -9.94
N THR A 905 -4.50 38.03 -9.08
CA THR A 905 -4.67 37.92 -7.63
C THR A 905 -4.33 39.21 -6.89
N HIS A 906 -3.45 40.04 -7.46
CA HIS A 906 -3.01 41.31 -6.86
C HIS A 906 -3.97 42.49 -7.10
N THR A 907 -4.97 42.33 -7.98
CA THR A 907 -5.95 43.36 -8.36
C THR A 907 -7.29 42.73 -8.68
N ARG A 908 -8.38 43.51 -8.51
CA ARG A 908 -9.75 43.15 -8.94
C ARG A 908 -10.00 43.39 -10.42
N VAL A 909 -9.09 44.09 -11.10
CA VAL A 909 -9.17 44.33 -12.54
C VAL A 909 -8.73 43.05 -13.26
N PRO A 910 -9.63 42.38 -14.00
CA PRO A 910 -9.27 41.15 -14.69
C PRO A 910 -8.39 41.43 -15.93
N PRO A 911 -7.65 40.43 -16.44
CA PRO A 911 -6.84 40.57 -17.64
C PRO A 911 -7.71 40.76 -18.90
N LYS A 912 -7.10 41.21 -20.01
CA LYS A 912 -7.81 41.38 -21.29
C LYS A 912 -8.43 40.07 -21.80
N SER A 913 -7.76 38.92 -21.59
CA SER A 913 -8.26 37.60 -21.99
C SER A 913 -9.24 36.96 -20.98
N TYR A 914 -9.85 37.74 -20.09
CA TYR A 914 -10.72 37.22 -19.04
C TYR A 914 -11.92 36.42 -19.57
N GLY A 915 -12.48 36.80 -20.72
CA GLY A 915 -13.58 36.05 -21.36
C GLY A 915 -13.19 34.62 -21.70
N GLU A 916 -12.04 34.44 -22.36
CA GLU A 916 -11.48 33.11 -22.69
C GLU A 916 -11.12 32.31 -21.43
N LEU A 917 -10.51 32.96 -20.44
CA LEU A 917 -10.17 32.34 -19.16
C LEU A 917 -11.43 31.87 -18.40
N MET A 918 -12.52 32.62 -18.46
CA MET A 918 -13.79 32.20 -17.86
C MET A 918 -14.47 31.09 -18.64
N TYR A 919 -14.40 31.11 -19.98
CA TYR A 919 -14.91 30.04 -20.83
C TYR A 919 -14.29 28.69 -20.44
N VAL A 920 -12.96 28.64 -20.37
CA VAL A 920 -12.21 27.43 -20.03
C VAL A 920 -12.39 27.04 -18.55
N ALA A 921 -12.45 28.01 -17.63
CA ALA A 921 -12.70 27.72 -16.21
C ALA A 921 -14.10 27.13 -15.97
N ASN A 922 -15.12 27.67 -16.62
CA ASN A 922 -16.47 27.12 -16.57
C ASN A 922 -16.52 25.73 -17.20
N ALA A 923 -15.82 25.49 -18.32
CA ALA A 923 -15.73 24.16 -18.91
C ALA A 923 -15.14 23.11 -17.94
N PHE A 924 -14.15 23.49 -17.12
CA PHE A 924 -13.64 22.62 -16.04
C PHE A 924 -14.73 22.33 -14.99
N ALA A 925 -15.39 23.36 -14.48
CA ALA A 925 -16.42 23.23 -13.45
C ALA A 925 -17.67 22.46 -13.93
N ASP A 926 -18.08 22.68 -15.18
CA ASP A 926 -19.23 22.03 -15.79
C ASP A 926 -18.95 20.57 -16.12
N ALA A 927 -17.72 20.22 -16.52
CA ALA A 927 -17.38 18.84 -16.85
C ALA A 927 -17.28 17.94 -15.62
N LEU A 928 -16.82 18.46 -14.48
CA LEU A 928 -16.74 17.67 -13.23
C LEU A 928 -18.09 17.55 -12.51
N TYR A 929 -19.00 18.51 -12.68
CA TYR A 929 -20.28 18.56 -11.97
C TYR A 929 -21.15 17.30 -12.13
N PRO A 930 -21.32 16.70 -13.33
CA PRO A 930 -22.15 15.51 -13.53
C PRO A 930 -21.75 14.31 -12.67
N ARG A 931 -20.46 14.15 -12.35
CA ARG A 931 -19.95 12.96 -11.63
C ARG A 931 -20.46 12.89 -10.19
N TYR A 932 -20.30 13.99 -9.44
CA TYR A 932 -20.57 14.02 -7.99
C TYR A 932 -21.40 15.21 -7.52
N HIS A 933 -21.88 16.03 -8.46
CA HIS A 933 -22.56 17.30 -8.20
C HIS A 933 -21.74 18.28 -7.36
N THR A 934 -20.41 18.11 -7.39
CA THR A 934 -19.48 19.03 -6.74
C THR A 934 -19.48 20.34 -7.52
N ARG A 935 -19.82 21.43 -6.84
CA ARG A 935 -19.87 22.76 -7.46
C ARG A 935 -18.55 23.45 -7.27
N TYR A 936 -17.98 23.95 -8.37
CA TYR A 936 -16.82 24.82 -8.35
C TYR A 936 -17.25 26.24 -8.73
N ASN A 937 -16.75 27.23 -8.00
CA ASN A 937 -16.93 28.63 -8.37
C ASN A 937 -15.78 29.06 -9.28
N CYS A 938 -16.08 29.78 -10.35
CA CYS A 938 -15.07 30.29 -11.28
C CYS A 938 -15.05 31.82 -11.23
N GLY A 939 -13.87 32.42 -11.31
CA GLY A 939 -13.78 33.88 -11.30
C GLY A 939 -12.37 34.45 -11.18
N ASN A 940 -12.29 35.78 -11.17
CA ASN A 940 -11.05 36.51 -10.93
C ASN A 940 -10.58 36.32 -9.47
N SER A 941 -9.31 35.97 -9.30
CA SER A 941 -8.73 35.69 -7.97
C SER A 941 -8.88 36.86 -6.99
N GLY A 942 -8.64 38.11 -7.44
CA GLY A 942 -8.76 39.30 -6.60
C GLY A 942 -10.19 39.63 -6.16
N ASN A 943 -11.20 39.15 -6.89
CA ASN A 943 -12.61 39.25 -6.50
C ASN A 943 -13.06 38.13 -5.56
N MET A 944 -12.51 36.93 -5.73
CA MET A 944 -12.95 35.75 -4.98
C MET A 944 -12.19 35.51 -3.68
N LEU A 945 -10.94 35.96 -3.59
CA LEU A 945 -10.06 35.78 -2.44
C LEU A 945 -9.57 37.13 -1.89
N LYS A 946 -8.94 37.09 -0.71
CA LYS A 946 -8.14 38.22 -0.24
C LYS A 946 -6.95 38.42 -1.18
N MET A 947 -6.83 39.63 -1.74
CA MET A 947 -5.77 39.97 -2.71
C MET A 947 -4.37 39.82 -2.10
N PHE A 948 -3.43 39.34 -2.92
CA PHE A 948 -2.01 39.25 -2.59
C PHE A 948 -1.16 39.31 -3.87
N SER A 949 0.12 39.65 -3.71
CA SER A 949 1.12 39.62 -4.80
C SER A 949 2.03 38.39 -4.75
N GLY A 950 2.70 38.08 -5.87
CA GLY A 950 3.73 37.03 -5.93
C GLY A 950 3.20 35.60 -6.03
N GLY A 951 2.01 35.40 -6.63
CA GLY A 951 1.44 34.07 -6.86
C GLY A 951 1.97 33.39 -8.13
N SER A 952 2.04 32.06 -8.12
CA SER A 952 2.58 31.24 -9.21
C SER A 952 1.80 31.41 -10.53
N LYS A 953 0.47 31.37 -10.45
CA LYS A 953 -0.44 31.58 -11.58
C LYS A 953 -0.25 32.96 -12.24
N ASP A 954 -0.19 34.03 -11.44
CA ASP A 954 -0.06 35.40 -11.97
C ASP A 954 1.30 35.58 -12.66
N TRP A 955 2.36 34.94 -12.14
CA TRP A 955 3.68 34.87 -12.77
C TRP A 955 3.65 34.08 -14.09
N ALA A 956 3.02 32.90 -14.11
CA ALA A 956 2.90 32.09 -15.32
C ALA A 956 2.17 32.85 -16.45
N TYR A 957 1.09 33.56 -16.11
CA TYR A 957 0.34 34.38 -17.07
C TYR A 957 1.14 35.58 -17.58
N SER A 958 1.77 36.34 -16.68
CA SER A 958 2.33 37.66 -17.03
C SER A 958 3.80 37.65 -17.43
N VAL A 959 4.57 36.71 -16.88
CA VAL A 959 6.02 36.61 -17.08
C VAL A 959 6.36 35.51 -18.07
N LYS A 960 5.66 34.36 -17.99
CA LYS A 960 5.81 33.26 -18.97
C LYS A 960 4.83 33.31 -20.14
N HIS A 961 3.94 34.30 -20.16
CA HIS A 961 2.95 34.48 -21.22
C HIS A 961 2.13 33.23 -21.52
N VAL A 962 1.88 32.38 -20.50
CA VAL A 962 1.01 31.21 -20.65
C VAL A 962 -0.43 31.71 -20.77
N PRO A 963 -1.13 31.43 -21.89
CA PRO A 963 -2.44 32.03 -22.15
C PRO A 963 -3.51 31.57 -21.16
N ILE A 964 -3.43 30.31 -20.72
CA ILE A 964 -4.38 29.69 -19.81
C ILE A 964 -3.67 29.33 -18.50
N ALA A 965 -3.83 30.16 -17.47
CA ALA A 965 -3.19 29.95 -16.16
C ALA A 965 -4.23 29.94 -15.04
N TYR A 966 -4.28 28.88 -14.24
CA TYR A 966 -5.25 28.74 -13.15
C TYR A 966 -4.61 28.33 -11.82
N THR A 967 -5.28 28.73 -10.74
CA THR A 967 -5.18 28.10 -9.42
C THR A 967 -6.47 27.31 -9.25
N ILE A 968 -6.38 25.99 -9.14
CA ILE A 968 -7.55 25.13 -8.89
C ILE A 968 -7.51 24.72 -7.44
N GLU A 969 -8.50 25.18 -6.68
CA GLU A 969 -8.69 24.85 -5.28
C GLU A 969 -9.64 23.66 -5.17
N LEU A 970 -9.10 22.49 -4.82
CA LEU A 970 -9.83 21.22 -4.64
C LEU A 970 -10.77 21.27 -3.41
N PRO A 971 -11.59 20.21 -3.16
CA PRO A 971 -12.50 20.15 -2.03
C PRO A 971 -11.81 20.18 -0.66
N GLY A 972 -12.63 20.30 0.39
CA GLY A 972 -12.22 20.46 1.80
C GLY A 972 -13.00 21.55 2.55
N LYS A 973 -13.88 22.29 1.86
CA LYS A 973 -14.80 23.25 2.46
C LYS A 973 -16.05 22.52 3.01
N GLY A 974 -16.13 22.34 4.33
CA GLY A 974 -17.27 21.72 5.01
C GLY A 974 -16.86 20.56 5.94
N ARG A 975 -17.72 20.22 6.93
CA ARG A 975 -17.41 19.23 7.98
C ARG A 975 -17.07 17.83 7.42
N PRO A 976 -16.18 17.08 8.10
CA PRO A 976 -15.60 17.40 9.41
C PRO A 976 -14.42 18.39 9.31
N SER A 977 -14.33 19.26 10.33
CA SER A 977 -13.19 20.14 10.58
C SER A 977 -12.01 19.28 11.06
N PRO A 978 -10.75 19.57 10.67
CA PRO A 978 -10.28 20.73 9.91
C PRO A 978 -10.36 20.58 8.36
N PRO A 979 -10.52 21.68 7.61
CA PRO A 979 -10.81 21.66 6.17
C PRO A 979 -9.67 21.11 5.26
N PHE A 980 -8.46 20.94 5.82
CA PHE A 980 -7.29 20.39 5.14
C PHE A 980 -7.11 18.88 5.38
N GLU A 981 -7.90 18.28 6.27
CA GLU A 981 -7.84 16.87 6.66
C GLU A 981 -9.02 16.08 6.07
N LEU A 982 -9.15 16.15 4.75
CA LEU A 982 -10.10 15.32 4.01
C LEU A 982 -9.84 13.83 4.32
N PRO A 983 -10.86 13.02 4.61
CA PRO A 983 -10.68 11.58 4.85
C PRO A 983 -10.14 10.89 3.59
N GLU A 984 -9.40 9.79 3.77
CA GLU A 984 -8.71 9.09 2.66
C GLU A 984 -9.68 8.58 1.58
N ASN A 985 -10.91 8.25 1.95
CA ASN A 985 -11.96 7.87 1.00
C ASN A 985 -12.40 9.02 0.06
N ALA A 986 -12.02 10.27 0.36
CA ALA A 986 -12.27 11.42 -0.50
C ALA A 986 -11.20 11.60 -1.60
N ILE A 987 -10.06 10.90 -1.51
CA ILE A 987 -8.96 11.00 -2.47
C ILE A 987 -9.46 10.62 -3.87
N LEU A 988 -9.86 9.36 -4.06
CA LEU A 988 -10.35 8.86 -5.36
C LEU A 988 -11.52 9.69 -5.90
N ARG A 989 -12.46 10.09 -5.03
CA ARG A 989 -13.60 10.92 -5.42
C ARG A 989 -13.14 12.25 -6.01
N THR A 990 -12.27 12.95 -5.28
CA THR A 990 -11.74 14.26 -5.70
C THR A 990 -10.89 14.12 -6.97
N SER A 991 -10.05 13.09 -7.05
CA SER A 991 -9.17 12.87 -8.20
C SER A 991 -9.95 12.54 -9.47
N ALA A 992 -11.01 11.73 -9.37
CA ALA A 992 -11.84 11.35 -10.52
C ALA A 992 -12.65 12.53 -11.08
N GLU A 993 -13.22 13.38 -10.22
CA GLU A 993 -13.91 14.60 -10.70
C GLU A 993 -12.92 15.63 -11.25
N MET A 994 -11.72 15.74 -10.67
CA MET A 994 -10.67 16.60 -11.20
C MET A 994 -10.27 16.18 -12.63
N LEU A 995 -10.16 14.87 -12.90
CA LEU A 995 -9.89 14.36 -14.24
C LEU A 995 -10.98 14.76 -15.25
N ASP A 996 -12.26 14.65 -14.87
CA ASP A 996 -13.36 15.11 -15.73
C ASP A 996 -13.28 16.62 -15.98
N GLY A 997 -12.92 17.40 -14.96
CA GLY A 997 -12.66 18.83 -15.12
C GLY A 997 -11.55 19.09 -16.15
N PHE A 998 -10.44 18.36 -16.08
CA PHE A 998 -9.35 18.48 -17.06
C PHE A 998 -9.80 18.15 -18.48
N LYS A 999 -10.69 17.17 -18.66
CA LYS A 999 -11.29 16.87 -19.98
C LYS A 999 -12.06 18.07 -20.54
N GLY A 1000 -12.90 18.70 -19.73
CA GLY A 1000 -13.65 19.90 -20.12
C GLY A 1000 -12.75 21.08 -20.43
N MET A 1001 -11.79 21.35 -19.54
CA MET A 1001 -10.78 22.39 -19.70
C MET A 1001 -10.02 22.26 -21.02
N ILE A 1002 -9.40 21.10 -21.26
CA ILE A 1002 -8.55 20.88 -22.43
C ILE A 1002 -9.36 20.93 -23.72
N LYS A 1003 -10.61 20.43 -23.71
CA LYS A 1003 -11.52 20.59 -24.85
C LYS A 1003 -11.76 22.07 -25.17
N ALA A 1004 -12.07 22.89 -24.16
CA ALA A 1004 -12.30 24.32 -24.37
C ALA A 1004 -11.03 25.04 -24.86
N VAL A 1005 -9.85 24.67 -24.36
CA VAL A 1005 -8.57 25.24 -24.84
C VAL A 1005 -8.30 24.88 -26.31
N LYS A 1006 -8.64 23.66 -26.73
CA LYS A 1006 -8.56 23.22 -28.13
C LYS A 1006 -9.51 24.00 -29.04
N GLU A 1007 -10.72 24.29 -28.57
CA GLU A 1007 -11.71 25.11 -29.32
C GLU A 1007 -11.25 26.57 -29.49
N LEU A 1008 -10.47 27.10 -28.55
CA LEU A 1008 -9.83 28.42 -28.66
C LEU A 1008 -8.56 28.41 -29.56
N GLY A 1009 -8.14 27.24 -30.06
CA GLY A 1009 -7.02 27.12 -31.00
C GLY A 1009 -5.62 27.21 -30.37
N TYR A 1010 -5.51 27.05 -29.04
CA TYR A 1010 -4.21 27.12 -28.36
C TYR A 1010 -3.37 25.83 -28.46
N ILE A 1011 -4.01 24.67 -28.64
CA ILE A 1011 -3.39 23.33 -28.60
C ILE A 1011 -3.89 22.39 -29.69
#